data_AF-A0AAD4CU07-F1
#
_entry.id   AF-A0AAD4CU07-F1
#
_cell.length_a   1.000
_cell.length_b   1.000
_cell.length_c   1.000
_cell.angle_alpha   90.00
_cell.angle_beta   90.00
_cell.angle_gamma   90.00
#
_symmetry.space_group_name_H-M   'P 1'
#
loop_
_entity.id
_entity.type
_entity.pdbx_description
1 polymer ?
#
loop_
_entity_poly.entity_id
_entity_poly.type
_entity_poly.pdbx_seq_one_letter_code
_entity_poly.pdbx_strand_id
1 'polypeptide(L)'
;MTSPGDATPVRPPPSFSPGVPRGASKTRYPDERRNSSTPSLDPDLVESRVGSSSPTPPLSATTSELPIRSASPYARSLRSSTPQLARSSLGSPVEGRLDAAEDIRSLIIRSFSPVVGVYASVDTDDLVRQKGFKGGFWELIRPFGENVPGKVVIRDSIGSSRPWEDFGVRFVDLGGSSPTLYDSNTARTSPLAQVEEVLEKQLKSANDPLSGSVRPNDLLNFPSTSPLYKDYLRQLLSIASATPHETFRHPVASIIVISSRNTSPLESLRQLYADTSNGDRRLPEWIHPEYLRYYVLVHDEDQDDIAESTKLYDQMKRHFGLHCHLLRLRSNQCVVTDDDSVQVPECEWLSPAERLSNKSEPLVDLDTDGLPYLFESDVMAIKGFIRELVAQSVIPHMENRVAVWNDQVASRRRGISGRFMSMSRRWAGFGSSSRSSFTSGGGVSGNYDGAHGFYKPDTPEAILRKMADFAFMLRDWKLSASTYELLRSDYGNDKAWKYHAGAHEMCAVSMLLNPLAMPAKTKREDVDQMIETACYSYLTRCSDGPDGLRCLTLALELLKARGGSAIESATRWAMRAIDLGLVGPVGQGLLSDRISVCYASRNAIPGVRWGTRRRKAGMWSVLAADLWLRLGMPALASASLEEAERLYADVLEGDGVFLMPDMQTFIDNLRHAVKVEYLEARGLDTSDETIIADPLGTEETSEQLDKRMNRRSLIASPLDSAGLIAAQVTRDDDNPADDDFERA
;
A
#
# COMPACT_ATOMS: atom_id res chain seq x y z
N MET A 1 37.10 61.30 -18.15
CA MET A 1 36.46 60.95 -19.44
C MET A 1 36.48 59.43 -19.53
N THR A 2 35.39 58.71 -19.74
CA THR A 2 33.97 59.09 -19.98
C THR A 2 33.04 58.46 -18.92
N SER A 3 31.80 58.94 -18.81
CA SER A 3 30.85 58.54 -17.75
C SER A 3 30.15 57.19 -18.03
N PRO A 4 29.75 56.44 -16.98
CA PRO A 4 28.78 55.35 -17.10
C PRO A 4 27.35 55.89 -16.97
N GLY A 5 26.40 55.29 -17.70
CA GLY A 5 24.97 55.58 -17.53
C GLY A 5 24.11 55.30 -18.75
N ASP A 6 23.62 54.06 -18.88
CA ASP A 6 22.19 53.78 -19.08
C ASP A 6 21.94 52.25 -19.12
N ALA A 7 21.15 51.76 -18.18
CA ALA A 7 20.60 50.40 -18.17
C ALA A 7 19.19 50.46 -17.57
N THR A 8 18.18 50.05 -18.34
CA THR A 8 16.77 50.24 -17.99
C THR A 8 16.35 49.37 -16.80
N PRO A 9 15.56 49.88 -15.84
CA PRO A 9 15.11 49.10 -14.69
C PRO A 9 14.16 47.96 -15.11
N VAL A 10 14.51 46.73 -14.76
CA VAL A 10 13.69 45.53 -15.00
C VAL A 10 12.42 45.61 -14.15
N ARG A 11 11.25 45.39 -14.78
CA ARG A 11 9.96 45.34 -14.07
C ARG A 11 9.75 43.98 -13.39
N PRO A 12 9.21 43.94 -12.16
CA PRO A 12 8.81 42.69 -11.53
C PRO A 12 7.57 42.08 -12.21
N PRO A 13 7.36 40.75 -12.13
CA PRO A 13 6.22 40.06 -12.74
C PRO A 13 4.88 40.36 -12.00
N PRO A 14 3.73 40.24 -12.69
CA PRO A 14 2.44 40.71 -12.16
C PRO A 14 1.69 39.62 -11.36
N SER A 15 1.81 39.61 -10.03
CA SER A 15 1.02 38.68 -9.18
C SER A 15 0.49 39.26 -7.85
N PHE A 16 0.55 40.57 -7.62
CA PHE A 16 0.00 41.19 -6.40
C PHE A 16 -0.75 42.50 -6.70
N SER A 17 -2.06 42.39 -6.94
CA SER A 17 -2.99 43.52 -6.94
C SER A 17 -3.61 43.67 -5.54
N PRO A 18 -3.42 44.80 -4.82
CA PRO A 18 -4.14 45.07 -3.58
C PRO A 18 -5.66 45.10 -3.83
N GLY A 19 -6.43 44.46 -2.94
CA GLY A 19 -7.88 44.37 -3.09
C GLY A 19 -8.57 45.73 -2.94
N VAL A 20 -9.16 46.24 -4.02
CA VAL A 20 -10.02 47.43 -3.99
C VAL A 20 -11.25 47.15 -3.10
N PRO A 21 -11.61 48.05 -2.16
CA PRO A 21 -12.74 47.82 -1.25
C PRO A 21 -14.06 47.68 -2.02
N ARG A 22 -14.76 46.56 -1.81
CA ARG A 22 -16.03 46.27 -2.48
C ARG A 22 -17.17 47.07 -1.82
N GLY A 23 -17.67 48.08 -2.53
CA GLY A 23 -18.85 48.84 -2.10
C GLY A 23 -20.09 47.96 -1.97
N ALA A 24 -20.86 48.14 -0.88
CA ALA A 24 -22.05 47.34 -0.60
C ALA A 24 -23.23 47.71 -1.51
N SER A 25 -23.76 46.74 -2.26
CA SER A 25 -24.92 46.90 -3.14
C SER A 25 -26.24 46.89 -2.36
N LYS A 26 -27.00 48.00 -2.39
CA LYS A 26 -28.34 48.11 -1.79
C LYS A 26 -29.44 47.55 -2.69
N THR A 27 -30.34 46.71 -2.14
CA THR A 27 -31.74 46.59 -2.60
C THR A 27 -32.67 46.11 -1.48
N ARG A 28 -33.73 46.90 -1.19
CA ARG A 28 -35.15 46.53 -0.90
C ARG A 28 -35.46 45.23 -0.11
N TYR A 29 -36.35 45.17 0.89
CA TYR A 29 -37.39 46.02 1.53
C TYR A 29 -37.83 45.30 2.85
N PRO A 30 -38.73 45.80 3.72
CA PRO A 30 -38.95 47.15 4.26
C PRO A 30 -38.92 47.16 5.83
N ASP A 31 -39.41 48.23 6.46
CA ASP A 31 -39.38 48.54 7.91
C ASP A 31 -40.18 47.61 8.86
N GLU A 32 -39.73 47.49 10.13
CA GLU A 32 -40.43 48.17 11.25
C GLU A 32 -39.57 48.40 12.54
N ARG A 33 -39.36 49.69 12.84
CA ARG A 33 -39.44 50.39 14.16
C ARG A 33 -38.79 49.83 15.47
N ARG A 34 -37.95 50.73 16.04
CA ARG A 34 -37.76 51.07 17.48
C ARG A 34 -37.01 50.02 18.35
N ASN A 35 -36.26 50.39 19.40
CA ASN A 35 -35.97 51.69 20.03
C ASN A 35 -34.59 51.71 20.75
N SER A 36 -34.08 52.91 21.09
CA SER A 36 -33.17 53.30 22.22
C SER A 36 -32.42 52.23 23.07
N SER A 37 -31.17 52.42 23.54
CA SER A 37 -30.21 53.55 23.45
C SER A 37 -28.85 53.24 24.10
N THR A 38 -27.75 53.79 23.57
CA THR A 38 -26.41 53.95 24.24
C THR A 38 -26.45 55.09 25.28
N PRO A 39 -25.62 55.12 26.35
CA PRO A 39 -24.13 55.26 26.35
C PRO A 39 -23.42 54.09 27.08
N SER A 40 -22.15 53.69 26.86
CA SER A 40 -20.83 54.35 26.69
C SER A 40 -20.22 54.98 27.95
N LEU A 41 -19.10 54.43 28.44
CA LEU A 41 -17.87 55.17 28.82
C LEU A 41 -16.72 54.23 29.28
N ASP A 42 -15.51 54.61 28.89
CA ASP A 42 -14.18 54.16 29.32
C ASP A 42 -13.71 54.94 30.58
N PRO A 43 -12.51 54.74 31.19
CA PRO A 43 -11.58 53.59 31.16
C PRO A 43 -10.99 53.22 32.57
N ASP A 44 -9.93 52.39 32.58
CA ASP A 44 -8.61 52.69 33.20
C ASP A 44 -8.12 52.12 34.58
N LEU A 45 -6.78 51.95 34.61
CA LEU A 45 -5.80 51.94 35.74
C LEU A 45 -5.57 50.72 36.70
N VAL A 46 -4.31 50.23 36.67
CA VAL A 46 -3.36 50.01 37.81
C VAL A 46 -3.42 48.71 38.67
N GLU A 47 -2.74 47.67 38.16
CA GLU A 47 -1.38 47.23 38.56
C GLU A 47 -1.00 46.78 40.01
N SER A 48 -0.65 45.49 40.13
CA SER A 48 0.42 44.86 40.96
C SER A 48 0.27 44.64 42.49
N ARG A 49 0.45 43.38 42.93
CA ARG A 49 1.59 42.83 43.73
C ARG A 49 1.25 41.42 44.29
N VAL A 50 1.97 40.35 43.89
CA VAL A 50 3.24 39.81 44.42
C VAL A 50 3.06 38.86 45.63
N GLY A 51 3.57 37.62 45.48
CA GLY A 51 3.71 36.59 46.52
C GLY A 51 2.51 35.63 46.66
N SER A 52 2.67 34.35 47.02
CA SER A 52 3.88 33.49 47.12
C SER A 52 3.47 32.01 47.29
N SER A 53 4.46 31.10 47.29
CA SER A 53 4.40 29.68 47.74
C SER A 53 3.41 28.70 47.06
N SER A 54 4.01 27.75 46.32
CA SER A 54 3.57 26.35 46.12
C SER A 54 3.65 25.54 47.46
N PRO A 55 3.14 24.29 47.59
CA PRO A 55 2.88 23.30 46.54
C PRO A 55 1.58 22.43 46.66
N THR A 56 1.49 21.46 45.73
CA THR A 56 0.64 20.23 45.64
C THR A 56 0.25 19.56 46.98
N PRO A 57 -0.92 18.88 47.13
CA PRO A 57 -1.25 17.63 46.38
C PRO A 57 -2.77 17.47 45.97
N PRO A 58 -3.46 16.30 46.06
CA PRO A 58 -3.56 15.38 44.91
C PRO A 58 -4.98 14.88 44.49
N LEU A 59 -5.00 14.23 43.33
CA LEU A 59 -5.89 13.18 42.78
C LEU A 59 -7.22 12.75 43.46
N SER A 60 -8.27 12.68 42.61
CA SER A 60 -9.26 11.60 42.46
C SER A 60 -10.40 11.36 43.48
N ALA A 61 -11.64 11.63 43.03
CA ALA A 61 -12.89 10.97 43.42
C ALA A 61 -13.83 10.97 42.18
N THR A 62 -14.18 9.85 41.54
CA THR A 62 -15.22 8.84 41.89
C THR A 62 -16.67 9.36 41.90
N THR A 63 -17.54 8.62 41.21
CA THR A 63 -18.93 8.96 40.84
C THR A 63 -19.98 8.69 41.91
N SER A 64 -21.11 9.42 41.87
CA SER A 64 -22.38 9.02 42.50
C SER A 64 -23.60 9.51 41.70
N GLU A 65 -24.47 8.59 41.26
CA GLU A 65 -25.84 8.87 40.79
C GLU A 65 -26.78 9.10 42.01
N LEU A 66 -28.00 9.67 41.97
CA LEU A 66 -29.25 9.37 41.23
C LEU A 66 -30.25 10.58 41.44
N PRO A 67 -31.60 10.44 41.41
CA PRO A 67 -32.48 10.50 40.22
C PRO A 67 -33.63 11.53 40.35
N ILE A 68 -34.56 11.61 39.37
CA ILE A 68 -36.03 11.83 39.56
C ILE A 68 -36.81 11.70 38.23
N ARG A 69 -38.14 11.46 38.29
CA ARG A 69 -39.10 11.28 37.17
C ARG A 69 -39.92 12.58 36.93
N SER A 70 -40.76 12.82 35.91
CA SER A 70 -41.77 11.97 35.24
C SER A 70 -42.36 12.63 33.95
N ALA A 71 -43.32 11.94 33.30
CA ALA A 71 -44.36 12.42 32.35
C ALA A 71 -44.12 12.29 30.82
N SER A 72 -45.23 12.38 30.06
CA SER A 72 -45.49 11.84 28.70
C SER A 72 -46.70 12.63 28.08
N PRO A 73 -47.16 12.49 26.80
CA PRO A 73 -46.83 11.47 25.79
C PRO A 73 -46.73 11.93 24.29
N TYR A 74 -46.65 10.93 23.40
CA TYR A 74 -47.15 10.91 22.00
C TYR A 74 -46.28 11.44 20.83
N ALA A 75 -45.55 10.53 20.15
CA ALA A 75 -45.43 10.44 18.67
C ALA A 75 -44.62 9.19 18.25
N ARG A 76 -44.78 8.71 17.01
CA ARG A 76 -44.10 7.51 16.46
C ARG A 76 -42.82 7.88 15.69
N SER A 77 -41.75 7.12 15.86
CA SER A 77 -40.87 6.71 14.75
C SER A 77 -40.03 5.48 15.13
N LEU A 78 -39.45 4.80 14.14
CA LEU A 78 -38.72 3.55 14.31
C LEU A 78 -37.27 3.80 14.78
N ARG A 79 -36.76 2.93 15.66
CA ARG A 79 -35.33 2.88 16.00
C ARG A 79 -34.59 1.90 15.08
N SER A 80 -33.60 2.39 14.33
CA SER A 80 -32.53 1.54 13.80
C SER A 80 -31.47 1.33 14.90
N SER A 81 -31.15 0.09 15.23
CA SER A 81 -30.09 -0.24 16.18
C SER A 81 -28.70 -0.08 15.54
N THR A 82 -27.92 0.88 16.02
CA THR A 82 -26.49 1.01 15.73
C THR A 82 -25.67 0.21 16.74
N PRO A 83 -24.96 -0.87 16.36
CA PRO A 83 -24.02 -1.53 17.25
C PRO A 83 -22.73 -0.70 17.35
N GLN A 84 -22.54 -0.02 18.48
CA GLN A 84 -21.20 0.46 18.86
C GLN A 84 -20.42 -0.74 19.43
N LEU A 85 -19.41 -1.21 18.71
CA LEU A 85 -18.43 -2.14 19.26
C LEU A 85 -17.34 -1.34 19.99
N ALA A 86 -17.38 -1.37 21.32
CA ALA A 86 -16.27 -0.96 22.15
C ALA A 86 -15.18 -2.03 22.12
N ARG A 87 -13.90 -1.64 22.14
CA ARG A 87 -12.78 -2.55 22.41
C ARG A 87 -12.77 -2.88 23.90
N SER A 88 -12.77 -4.17 24.24
CA SER A 88 -12.46 -4.68 25.58
C SER A 88 -11.62 -5.95 25.41
N SER A 89 -10.35 -5.89 25.83
CA SER A 89 -9.37 -6.97 25.66
C SER A 89 -9.59 -8.10 26.66
N LEU A 90 -9.81 -9.32 26.15
CA LEU A 90 -9.70 -10.59 26.88
C LEU A 90 -9.43 -11.69 25.84
N GLY A 91 -8.31 -12.38 26.01
CA GLY A 91 -7.63 -13.09 24.91
C GLY A 91 -8.42 -14.22 24.25
N SER A 92 -8.34 -14.31 22.92
CA SER A 92 -8.88 -15.43 22.14
C SER A 92 -8.04 -15.68 20.87
N PRO A 93 -7.86 -16.94 20.39
CA PRO A 93 -7.06 -17.25 19.20
C PRO A 93 -7.51 -16.59 17.87
N VAL A 94 -8.58 -15.80 17.90
CA VAL A 94 -9.10 -15.02 16.78
C VAL A 94 -8.36 -13.68 16.60
N GLU A 95 -7.73 -13.12 17.64
CA GLU A 95 -7.09 -11.80 17.59
C GLU A 95 -5.97 -11.71 16.53
N GLY A 96 -4.98 -12.60 16.56
CA GLY A 96 -3.87 -12.62 15.58
C GLY A 96 -4.28 -12.84 14.11
N ARG A 97 -5.54 -13.24 13.85
CA ARG A 97 -6.12 -13.31 12.50
C ARG A 97 -6.69 -11.96 12.04
N LEU A 98 -7.14 -11.11 12.96
CA LEU A 98 -7.54 -9.73 12.68
C LEU A 98 -6.30 -8.84 12.53
N ASP A 99 -5.36 -8.91 13.47
CA ASP A 99 -4.18 -8.03 13.53
C ASP A 99 -3.36 -8.08 12.25
N ALA A 100 -3.10 -9.28 11.71
CA ALA A 100 -2.33 -9.46 10.48
C ALA A 100 -3.07 -9.03 9.20
N ALA A 101 -4.41 -9.01 9.22
CA ALA A 101 -5.21 -8.45 8.13
C ALA A 101 -5.28 -6.92 8.20
N GLU A 102 -5.28 -6.36 9.41
CA GLU A 102 -5.17 -4.92 9.67
C GLU A 102 -3.76 -4.40 9.33
N ASP A 103 -2.71 -5.21 9.54
CA ASP A 103 -1.33 -4.92 9.13
C ASP A 103 -1.16 -4.87 7.60
N ILE A 104 -1.55 -5.90 6.84
CA ILE A 104 -1.51 -5.87 5.37
C ILE A 104 -2.32 -4.68 4.81
N ARG A 105 -3.47 -4.38 5.42
CA ARG A 105 -4.28 -3.20 5.09
C ARG A 105 -3.50 -1.90 5.35
N SER A 106 -2.77 -1.82 6.45
CA SER A 106 -1.95 -0.64 6.83
C SER A 106 -0.74 -0.48 5.91
N LEU A 107 -0.08 -1.57 5.53
CA LEU A 107 0.97 -1.60 4.49
C LEU A 107 0.45 -1.06 3.16
N ILE A 108 -0.73 -1.52 2.71
CA ILE A 108 -1.39 -1.00 1.50
C ILE A 108 -1.68 0.50 1.63
N ILE A 109 -2.15 0.99 2.77
CA ILE A 109 -2.43 2.42 2.97
C ILE A 109 -1.13 3.25 2.95
N ARG A 110 -0.07 2.82 3.66
CA ARG A 110 1.26 3.46 3.67
C ARG A 110 1.99 3.40 2.32
N SER A 111 1.60 2.46 1.44
CA SER A 111 2.14 2.42 0.07
C SER A 111 1.83 3.68 -0.75
N PHE A 112 0.68 4.31 -0.50
CA PHE A 112 0.22 5.53 -1.16
C PHE A 112 0.47 6.80 -0.33
N SER A 113 1.37 6.76 0.66
CA SER A 113 1.75 7.93 1.48
C SER A 113 2.20 9.15 0.65
N PRO A 114 1.84 10.39 1.02
CA PRO A 114 2.14 11.58 0.22
C PRO A 114 3.63 11.81 -0.01
N VAL A 115 3.99 12.20 -1.24
CA VAL A 115 5.37 12.58 -1.59
C VAL A 115 5.65 14.04 -1.22
N VAL A 116 6.77 14.25 -0.53
CA VAL A 116 7.32 15.56 -0.19
C VAL A 116 8.71 15.69 -0.81
N GLY A 117 8.89 16.65 -1.71
CA GLY A 117 10.18 16.92 -2.33
C GLY A 117 11.17 17.56 -1.36
N VAL A 118 12.46 17.31 -1.57
CA VAL A 118 13.56 17.92 -0.81
C VAL A 118 14.48 18.68 -1.77
N TYR A 119 14.79 19.93 -1.42
CA TYR A 119 15.86 20.73 -2.01
C TYR A 119 16.77 21.25 -0.92
N ALA A 120 17.96 20.68 -0.79
CA ALA A 120 19.01 21.21 0.07
C ALA A 120 19.90 22.21 -0.68
N SER A 121 20.45 23.16 0.06
CA SER A 121 21.64 23.90 -0.34
C SER A 121 22.90 23.04 -0.19
N VAL A 122 23.96 23.36 -0.93
CA VAL A 122 25.23 22.61 -0.89
C VAL A 122 25.83 22.62 0.52
N ASP A 123 25.77 23.78 1.21
CA ASP A 123 26.19 23.94 2.60
C ASP A 123 25.41 23.06 3.60
N THR A 124 24.14 22.77 3.33
CA THR A 124 23.34 21.83 4.14
C THR A 124 23.77 20.38 3.88
N ASP A 125 23.90 19.99 2.61
CA ASP A 125 24.29 18.63 2.28
C ASP A 125 25.71 18.31 2.74
N ASP A 126 26.64 19.25 2.70
CA ASP A 126 28.01 19.04 3.19
C ASP A 126 28.08 18.88 4.72
N LEU A 127 27.24 19.59 5.48
CA LEU A 127 27.04 19.35 6.92
C LEU A 127 26.49 17.95 7.18
N VAL A 128 25.56 17.46 6.34
CA VAL A 128 24.97 16.12 6.52
C VAL A 128 25.91 15.01 6.04
N ARG A 129 26.74 15.25 5.01
CA ARG A 129 27.83 14.34 4.60
C ARG A 129 28.89 14.18 5.68
N GLN A 130 29.16 15.21 6.49
CA GLN A 130 30.05 15.12 7.66
C GLN A 130 29.55 14.11 8.72
N LYS A 131 28.27 13.76 8.72
CA LYS A 131 27.69 12.68 9.57
C LYS A 131 27.70 11.28 8.94
N GLY A 132 28.18 11.13 7.70
CA GLY A 132 28.23 9.86 6.98
C GLY A 132 27.10 9.64 5.95
N PHE A 133 26.12 10.53 5.86
CA PHE A 133 25.02 10.45 4.89
C PHE A 133 25.45 11.02 3.53
N LYS A 134 25.84 10.13 2.61
CA LYS A 134 26.41 10.47 1.29
C LYS A 134 25.40 11.21 0.41
N GLY A 135 24.13 10.85 0.51
CA GLY A 135 22.98 11.45 -0.18
C GLY A 135 22.48 12.76 0.43
N GLY A 136 23.20 13.35 1.39
CA GLY A 136 22.87 14.65 1.95
C GLY A 136 21.60 14.67 2.80
N PHE A 137 20.98 15.85 2.93
CA PHE A 137 19.86 16.07 3.86
C PHE A 137 18.62 15.21 3.55
N TRP A 138 18.42 14.87 2.27
CA TRP A 138 17.35 13.99 1.84
C TRP A 138 17.47 12.58 2.44
N GLU A 139 18.67 11.98 2.38
CA GLU A 139 18.94 10.64 2.89
C GLU A 139 18.73 10.58 4.41
N LEU A 140 19.22 11.61 5.13
CA LEU A 140 19.07 11.78 6.58
C LEU A 140 17.60 11.76 7.04
N ILE A 141 16.70 12.48 6.37
CA ILE A 141 15.30 12.57 6.82
C ILE A 141 14.39 11.45 6.29
N ARG A 142 14.84 10.69 5.27
CA ARG A 142 14.05 9.68 4.56
C ARG A 142 13.33 8.67 5.50
N PRO A 143 14.01 7.93 6.40
CA PRO A 143 13.34 6.92 7.22
C PRO A 143 12.35 7.52 8.23
N PHE A 144 12.65 8.70 8.77
CA PHE A 144 11.80 9.38 9.75
C PHE A 144 10.47 9.89 9.17
N GLY A 145 10.33 9.95 7.83
CA GLY A 145 9.07 10.25 7.16
C GLY A 145 8.07 9.08 7.17
N GLU A 146 8.55 7.83 7.20
CA GLU A 146 7.73 6.65 6.92
C GLU A 146 6.69 6.32 7.99
N ASN A 147 6.89 6.85 9.20
CA ASN A 147 5.96 6.79 10.32
C ASN A 147 6.06 8.09 11.15
N VAL A 148 5.11 9.02 10.94
CA VAL A 148 5.10 10.33 11.60
C VAL A 148 4.80 10.16 13.09
N PRO A 149 5.67 10.63 14.00
CA PRO A 149 5.61 10.21 15.41
C PRO A 149 4.35 10.74 16.10
N GLY A 150 3.54 9.82 16.61
CA GLY A 150 2.34 10.10 17.42
C GLY A 150 1.13 10.56 16.61
N LYS A 151 -0.04 10.63 17.27
CA LYS A 151 -1.35 10.81 16.62
C LYS A 151 -1.43 12.04 15.72
N VAL A 152 -1.90 11.84 14.49
CA VAL A 152 -2.17 12.87 13.50
C VAL A 152 -3.67 12.90 13.21
N VAL A 153 -4.30 14.08 13.24
CA VAL A 153 -5.74 14.22 13.00
C VAL A 153 -5.98 14.65 11.56
N ILE A 154 -6.85 13.93 10.84
CA ILE A 154 -7.24 14.23 9.47
C ILE A 154 -8.75 14.46 9.40
N ARG A 155 -9.19 15.43 8.59
CA ARG A 155 -10.59 15.73 8.32
C ARG A 155 -11.02 15.16 6.97
N ASP A 156 -12.13 14.44 6.97
CA ASP A 156 -12.78 14.01 5.73
C ASP A 156 -13.59 15.14 5.07
N SER A 157 -14.09 14.91 3.85
CA SER A 157 -14.84 15.91 3.08
C SER A 157 -16.22 16.29 3.65
N ILE A 158 -16.66 15.66 4.74
CA ILE A 158 -17.86 16.05 5.51
C ILE A 158 -17.49 16.70 6.86
N GLY A 159 -16.21 16.98 7.11
CA GLY A 159 -15.71 17.64 8.32
C GLY A 159 -15.48 16.70 9.51
N SER A 160 -15.62 15.38 9.34
CA SER A 160 -15.36 14.41 10.41
C SER A 160 -13.86 14.32 10.66
N SER A 161 -13.43 14.70 11.86
CA SER A 161 -12.03 14.62 12.28
C SER A 161 -11.72 13.24 12.87
N ARG A 162 -10.68 12.57 12.38
CA ARG A 162 -10.25 11.23 12.82
C ARG A 162 -8.75 11.22 13.16
N PRO A 163 -8.33 10.73 14.34
CA PRO A 163 -6.93 10.50 14.65
C PRO A 163 -6.44 9.20 13.99
N TRP A 164 -5.21 9.23 13.49
CA TRP A 164 -4.47 8.08 12.95
C TRP A 164 -3.10 7.99 13.62
N GLU A 165 -2.60 6.76 13.78
CA GLU A 165 -1.29 6.46 14.41
C GLU A 165 -0.25 6.01 13.39
N ASP A 166 -0.68 5.64 12.18
CA ASP A 166 0.06 4.95 11.13
C ASP A 166 0.25 5.82 9.86
N PHE A 167 0.29 7.15 10.03
CA PHE A 167 0.45 8.08 8.91
C PHE A 167 1.93 8.31 8.59
N GLY A 168 2.33 8.12 7.34
CA GLY A 168 3.68 8.40 6.85
C GLY A 168 3.67 9.36 5.65
N VAL A 169 4.80 9.99 5.38
CA VAL A 169 5.11 10.71 4.14
C VAL A 169 6.37 10.13 3.51
N ARG A 170 6.47 10.18 2.18
CA ARG A 170 7.68 9.80 1.45
C ARG A 170 8.45 11.06 1.10
N PHE A 171 9.63 11.25 1.67
CA PHE A 171 10.54 12.22 1.09
C PHE A 171 11.04 11.71 -0.27
N VAL A 172 11.43 12.63 -1.15
CA VAL A 172 12.19 12.34 -2.38
C VAL A 172 13.17 13.49 -2.64
N ASP A 173 14.35 13.17 -3.14
CA ASP A 173 15.20 14.21 -3.76
C ASP A 173 14.52 14.74 -5.02
N LEU A 174 14.56 16.06 -5.20
CA LEU A 174 14.20 16.74 -6.44
C LEU A 174 15.36 17.61 -6.98
N GLY A 175 16.40 17.84 -6.16
CA GLY A 175 17.53 18.71 -6.47
C GLY A 175 18.75 17.95 -6.97
N GLY A 176 18.99 16.74 -6.48
CA GLY A 176 19.94 15.77 -7.00
C GLY A 176 19.28 14.80 -7.97
N SER A 177 20.12 14.17 -8.80
CA SER A 177 19.79 13.26 -9.90
C SER A 177 18.55 12.39 -9.67
N SER A 178 17.49 12.63 -10.44
CA SER A 178 16.59 11.54 -10.84
C SER A 178 17.46 10.43 -11.45
N PRO A 179 17.36 9.16 -11.00
CA PRO A 179 18.33 8.11 -11.33
C PRO A 179 18.16 7.54 -12.76
N THR A 180 18.31 8.42 -13.74
CA THR A 180 18.74 8.11 -15.11
C THR A 180 20.20 7.64 -15.15
N LEU A 181 20.92 7.79 -14.03
CA LEU A 181 22.23 7.19 -13.73
C LEU A 181 22.13 5.91 -12.87
N TYR A 182 21.00 5.20 -12.89
CA TYR A 182 21.07 3.76 -12.62
C TYR A 182 21.99 3.14 -13.69
N ASP A 183 22.96 2.34 -13.23
CA ASP A 183 24.01 1.79 -14.08
C ASP A 183 23.43 1.06 -15.31
N SER A 184 24.12 1.16 -16.44
CA SER A 184 23.65 0.79 -17.77
C SER A 184 23.31 -0.71 -17.94
N ASN A 185 23.49 -1.51 -16.89
CA ASN A 185 23.05 -2.90 -16.77
C ASN A 185 21.74 -3.07 -15.99
N THR A 186 21.49 -2.34 -14.89
CA THR A 186 20.23 -2.45 -14.13
C THR A 186 19.04 -1.84 -14.88
N ALA A 187 19.30 -0.89 -15.77
CA ALA A 187 18.29 -0.37 -16.71
C ALA A 187 17.80 -1.40 -17.76
N ARG A 188 18.34 -2.63 -17.79
CA ARG A 188 17.97 -3.69 -18.75
C ARG A 188 17.02 -4.76 -18.19
N THR A 189 16.95 -4.89 -16.88
CA THR A 189 16.02 -5.83 -16.20
C THR A 189 14.63 -5.22 -16.07
N SER A 190 13.57 -6.01 -16.22
CA SER A 190 12.22 -5.51 -15.94
C SER A 190 12.02 -5.20 -14.45
N PRO A 191 11.16 -4.24 -14.07
CA PRO A 191 10.93 -3.93 -12.65
C PRO A 191 10.39 -5.12 -11.83
N LEU A 192 9.70 -6.07 -12.50
CA LEU A 192 9.23 -7.31 -11.88
C LEU A 192 10.38 -8.29 -11.64
N ALA A 193 11.33 -8.41 -12.58
CA ALA A 193 12.55 -9.20 -12.36
C ALA A 193 13.42 -8.61 -11.24
N GLN A 194 13.42 -7.29 -11.05
CA GLN A 194 14.11 -6.65 -9.91
C GLN A 194 13.45 -6.99 -8.56
N VAL A 195 12.11 -7.08 -8.49
CA VAL A 195 11.43 -7.61 -7.28
C VAL A 195 11.85 -9.05 -7.01
N GLU A 196 11.88 -9.89 -8.05
CA GLU A 196 12.30 -11.29 -7.94
C GLU A 196 13.75 -11.42 -7.46
N GLU A 197 14.69 -10.63 -8.01
CA GLU A 197 16.10 -10.64 -7.60
C GLU A 197 16.30 -10.17 -6.15
N VAL A 198 15.50 -9.21 -5.67
CA VAL A 198 15.49 -8.80 -4.25
C VAL A 198 15.01 -9.94 -3.36
N LEU A 199 13.90 -10.60 -3.72
CA LEU A 199 13.35 -11.71 -2.95
C LEU A 199 14.30 -12.91 -2.90
N GLU A 200 14.86 -13.30 -4.05
CA GLU A 200 15.87 -14.37 -4.10
C GLU A 200 17.05 -14.12 -3.17
N LYS A 201 17.53 -12.87 -3.08
CA LYS A 201 18.63 -12.50 -2.18
C LYS A 201 18.22 -12.57 -0.71
N GLN A 202 17.08 -11.98 -0.34
CA GLN A 202 16.55 -12.06 1.02
C GLN A 202 16.38 -13.53 1.46
N LEU A 203 15.91 -14.37 0.55
CA LEU A 203 15.67 -15.80 0.76
C LEU A 203 16.97 -16.59 0.94
N LYS A 204 17.99 -16.29 0.12
CA LYS A 204 19.35 -16.87 0.24
C LYS A 204 20.05 -16.43 1.53
N SER A 205 19.92 -15.15 1.92
CA SER A 205 20.49 -14.64 3.19
C SER A 205 19.78 -15.16 4.46
N ALA A 206 18.53 -15.60 4.35
CA ALA A 206 17.78 -16.21 5.45
C ALA A 206 18.09 -17.71 5.65
N ASN A 207 18.78 -18.34 4.69
CA ASN A 207 19.24 -19.73 4.78
C ASN A 207 20.66 -19.86 5.36
N ASP A 208 21.44 -18.77 5.45
CA ASP A 208 22.80 -18.82 5.98
C ASP A 208 22.77 -18.99 7.51
N PRO A 209 23.28 -20.10 8.07
CA PRO A 209 23.27 -20.34 9.52
C PRO A 209 24.20 -19.39 10.30
N LEU A 210 25.03 -18.58 9.63
CA LEU A 210 25.84 -17.52 10.23
C LEU A 210 25.09 -16.17 10.29
N SER A 211 23.99 -16.02 9.54
CA SER A 211 23.16 -14.80 9.51
C SER A 211 22.24 -14.74 10.73
N GLY A 212 22.71 -14.12 11.82
CA GLY A 212 21.98 -14.03 13.09
C GLY A 212 20.67 -13.23 13.09
N SER A 213 20.25 -12.68 11.94
CA SER A 213 19.15 -11.71 11.82
C SER A 213 17.74 -12.33 11.85
N VAL A 214 17.55 -13.52 11.27
CA VAL A 214 16.22 -14.17 11.18
C VAL A 214 16.33 -15.65 11.55
N ARG A 215 15.62 -16.08 12.59
CA ARG A 215 15.48 -17.51 12.88
C ARG A 215 14.46 -18.14 11.93
N PRO A 216 14.68 -19.36 11.41
CA PRO A 216 13.71 -20.05 10.55
C PRO A 216 12.29 -20.11 11.15
N ASN A 217 12.16 -20.27 12.48
CA ASN A 217 10.87 -20.26 13.17
C ASN A 217 10.02 -19.00 12.93
N ASP A 218 10.63 -17.84 12.69
CA ASP A 218 9.88 -16.59 12.45
C ASP A 218 9.32 -16.51 11.03
N LEU A 219 9.88 -17.27 10.08
CA LEU A 219 9.28 -17.52 8.77
C LEU A 219 8.16 -18.57 8.82
N LEU A 220 8.22 -19.49 9.79
CA LEU A 220 7.30 -20.61 9.97
C LEU A 220 6.03 -20.27 10.79
N ASN A 221 5.93 -19.07 11.37
CA ASN A 221 4.80 -18.64 12.19
C ASN A 221 3.50 -18.39 11.38
N PHE A 222 2.78 -19.45 11.07
CA PHE A 222 1.36 -19.43 10.67
C PHE A 222 0.45 -19.19 11.90
N PRO A 223 -0.76 -18.57 11.77
CA PRO A 223 -1.62 -18.65 10.58
C PRO A 223 -2.30 -17.33 10.17
N SER A 224 -1.62 -16.48 9.41
CA SER A 224 -2.28 -15.35 8.71
C SER A 224 -1.44 -14.71 7.60
N THR A 225 -0.18 -14.36 7.88
CA THR A 225 0.73 -13.68 6.92
C THR A 225 2.20 -14.03 7.16
N SER A 226 2.81 -14.87 6.31
CA SER A 226 4.27 -15.04 6.29
C SER A 226 4.99 -13.69 6.04
N PRO A 227 6.11 -13.38 6.74
CA PRO A 227 6.88 -12.15 6.54
C PRO A 227 7.35 -11.92 5.10
N LEU A 228 7.84 -12.97 4.42
CA LEU A 228 8.34 -12.89 3.04
C LEU A 228 7.31 -12.31 2.06
N TYR A 229 6.01 -12.58 2.28
CA TYR A 229 4.96 -11.97 1.48
C TYR A 229 4.75 -10.49 1.79
N LYS A 230 4.88 -10.06 3.06
CA LYS A 230 4.80 -8.63 3.41
C LYS A 230 5.90 -7.86 2.67
N ASP A 231 7.08 -8.45 2.59
CA ASP A 231 8.22 -7.92 1.86
C ASP A 231 7.98 -7.90 0.35
N TYR A 232 7.52 -8.99 -0.27
CA TYR A 232 7.08 -9.01 -1.68
C TYR A 232 6.06 -7.91 -1.99
N LEU A 233 5.01 -7.78 -1.17
CA LEU A 233 3.99 -6.75 -1.34
C LEU A 233 4.57 -5.33 -1.18
N ARG A 234 5.51 -5.13 -0.24
CA ARG A 234 6.23 -3.86 -0.08
C ARG A 234 7.13 -3.56 -1.28
N GLN A 235 7.83 -4.55 -1.85
CA GLN A 235 8.66 -4.39 -3.05
C GLN A 235 7.82 -4.02 -4.28
N LEU A 236 6.76 -4.80 -4.55
CA LEU A 236 5.81 -4.56 -5.65
C LEU A 236 5.23 -3.14 -5.60
N LEU A 237 4.80 -2.70 -4.42
CA LEU A 237 4.25 -1.35 -4.22
C LEU A 237 5.32 -0.24 -4.17
N SER A 238 6.61 -0.59 -4.10
CA SER A 238 7.73 0.34 -4.17
C SER A 238 8.26 0.58 -5.59
N ILE A 239 7.86 -0.23 -6.59
CA ILE A 239 8.20 -0.03 -8.00
C ILE A 239 7.76 1.36 -8.52
N ALA A 240 6.59 1.85 -8.10
CA ALA A 240 5.91 2.98 -8.73
C ALA A 240 6.72 4.29 -8.70
N SER A 241 7.17 4.75 -9.87
CA SER A 241 7.77 6.08 -10.06
C SER A 241 6.71 7.19 -10.16
N ALA A 242 7.14 8.45 -10.24
CA ALA A 242 6.25 9.51 -10.71
C ALA A 242 5.83 9.24 -12.17
N THR A 243 4.53 9.37 -12.46
CA THR A 243 3.96 9.21 -13.82
C THR A 243 2.83 10.21 -14.07
N PRO A 244 2.41 10.44 -15.33
CA PRO A 244 1.31 11.37 -15.62
C PRO A 244 -0.08 10.91 -15.15
N HIS A 245 -0.29 9.59 -15.01
CA HIS A 245 -1.63 8.99 -14.95
C HIS A 245 -2.23 8.84 -13.55
N GLU A 246 -1.39 8.93 -12.53
CA GLU A 246 -1.75 8.97 -11.11
C GLU A 246 -0.81 9.94 -10.37
N THR A 247 -1.30 10.58 -9.32
CA THR A 247 -0.60 11.69 -8.65
C THR A 247 -0.09 11.37 -7.25
N PHE A 248 -0.19 10.11 -6.79
CA PHE A 248 0.36 9.66 -5.49
C PHE A 248 1.85 9.95 -5.35
N ARG A 249 2.60 9.82 -6.45
CA ARG A 249 4.04 10.10 -6.52
C ARG A 249 4.37 11.52 -7.03
N HIS A 250 3.38 12.42 -7.10
CA HIS A 250 3.61 13.85 -7.35
C HIS A 250 3.85 14.57 -6.02
N PRO A 251 4.79 15.54 -5.92
CA PRO A 251 4.97 16.34 -4.72
C PRO A 251 3.67 17.04 -4.26
N VAL A 252 3.23 16.76 -3.04
CA VAL A 252 2.18 17.53 -2.34
C VAL A 252 2.77 18.76 -1.65
N ALA A 253 4.04 18.64 -1.24
CA ALA A 253 4.85 19.68 -0.65
C ALA A 253 6.30 19.57 -1.14
N SER A 254 7.09 20.62 -0.89
CA SER A 254 8.52 20.68 -1.13
C SER A 254 9.19 21.42 0.03
N ILE A 255 10.20 20.80 0.63
CA ILE A 255 11.09 21.40 1.61
C ILE A 255 12.21 22.11 0.84
N ILE A 256 12.57 23.32 1.26
CA ILE A 256 13.75 24.06 0.82
C ILE A 256 14.62 24.31 2.05
N VAL A 257 15.87 23.86 2.04
CA VAL A 257 16.75 23.79 3.22
C VAL A 257 18.01 24.62 3.01
N ILE A 258 18.40 25.39 4.03
CA ILE A 258 19.67 26.13 4.11
C ILE A 258 20.33 25.91 5.48
N SER A 259 21.67 25.99 5.55
CA SER A 259 22.40 26.02 6.82
C SER A 259 22.52 27.44 7.36
N SER A 260 22.67 27.58 8.69
CA SER A 260 23.16 28.81 9.33
C SER A 260 24.55 29.25 8.84
N ARG A 261 25.37 28.31 8.34
CA ARG A 261 26.66 28.58 7.70
C ARG A 261 26.56 29.35 6.36
N ASN A 262 25.36 29.49 5.78
CA ASN A 262 25.18 30.15 4.48
C ASN A 262 25.34 31.68 4.59
N THR A 263 26.23 32.27 3.79
CA THR A 263 26.56 33.71 3.85
C THR A 263 25.49 34.65 3.29
N SER A 264 24.55 34.14 2.50
CA SER A 264 23.52 34.94 1.81
C SER A 264 22.16 34.22 1.82
N PRO A 265 21.62 33.86 3.01
CA PRO A 265 20.56 32.86 3.14
C PRO A 265 19.24 33.28 2.45
N LEU A 266 18.87 34.57 2.56
CA LEU A 266 17.69 35.12 1.88
C LEU A 266 17.87 35.23 0.35
N GLU A 267 19.09 35.14 -0.17
CA GLU A 267 19.35 35.06 -1.61
C GLU A 267 19.35 33.61 -2.08
N SER A 268 20.06 32.71 -1.38
CA SER A 268 20.05 31.27 -1.66
C SER A 268 18.64 30.68 -1.66
N LEU A 269 17.76 31.09 -0.73
CA LEU A 269 16.35 30.71 -0.74
C LEU A 269 15.57 31.22 -1.97
N ARG A 270 15.91 32.39 -2.51
CA ARG A 270 15.30 32.93 -3.74
C ARG A 270 15.82 32.22 -4.98
N GLN A 271 17.10 31.87 -5.01
CA GLN A 271 17.73 31.07 -6.07
C GLN A 271 17.09 29.67 -6.11
N LEU A 272 17.07 28.94 -4.99
CA LEU A 272 16.42 27.62 -4.89
C LEU A 272 14.92 27.67 -5.29
N TYR A 273 14.19 28.74 -4.93
CA TYR A 273 12.81 28.95 -5.38
C TYR A 273 12.72 29.15 -6.91
N ALA A 274 13.65 29.93 -7.50
CA ALA A 274 13.72 30.17 -8.94
C ALA A 274 14.09 28.90 -9.71
N ASP A 275 15.09 28.14 -9.26
CA ASP A 275 15.51 26.87 -9.87
C ASP A 275 14.36 25.87 -9.94
N THR A 276 13.63 25.73 -8.83
CA THR A 276 12.48 24.84 -8.69
C THR A 276 11.30 25.24 -9.59
N SER A 277 11.24 26.49 -10.05
CA SER A 277 10.14 27.01 -10.88
C SER A 277 10.48 27.21 -12.36
N ASN A 278 11.72 27.55 -12.69
CA ASN A 278 12.16 27.97 -14.02
C ASN A 278 13.53 27.42 -14.46
N GLY A 279 14.30 26.78 -13.55
CA GLY A 279 15.63 26.25 -13.85
C GLY A 279 15.65 24.75 -14.17
N ASP A 280 16.85 24.17 -14.20
CA ASP A 280 17.09 22.76 -14.59
C ASP A 280 16.44 21.73 -13.63
N ARG A 281 16.01 22.18 -12.45
CA ARG A 281 15.28 21.42 -11.42
C ARG A 281 13.75 21.48 -11.58
N ARG A 282 13.23 22.04 -12.68
CA ARG A 282 11.79 22.15 -12.95
C ARG A 282 11.14 20.76 -13.10
N LEU A 283 10.06 20.52 -12.36
CA LEU A 283 9.24 19.30 -12.46
C LEU A 283 8.61 19.12 -13.86
N PRO A 284 8.42 17.88 -14.36
CA PRO A 284 7.79 17.60 -15.65
C PRO A 284 6.43 18.27 -15.85
N GLU A 285 6.09 18.62 -17.09
CA GLU A 285 4.92 19.47 -17.40
C GLU A 285 3.55 18.84 -17.07
N TRP A 286 3.50 17.53 -16.81
CA TRP A 286 2.32 16.81 -16.32
C TRP A 286 2.17 16.82 -14.79
N ILE A 287 3.16 17.33 -14.04
CA ILE A 287 3.02 17.61 -12.61
C ILE A 287 2.48 19.04 -12.42
N HIS A 288 1.46 19.18 -11.58
CA HIS A 288 0.89 20.49 -11.25
C HIS A 288 1.91 21.37 -10.51
N PRO A 289 2.26 22.58 -11.02
CA PRO A 289 3.37 23.40 -10.49
C PRO A 289 3.08 24.05 -9.13
N GLU A 290 1.81 24.06 -8.70
CA GLU A 290 1.48 24.38 -7.31
C GLU A 290 1.46 23.14 -6.41
N TYR A 291 2.28 23.24 -5.37
CA TYR A 291 2.39 22.39 -4.17
C TYR A 291 2.82 23.30 -3.02
N LEU A 292 2.69 22.83 -1.78
CA LEU A 292 3.14 23.55 -0.59
C LEU A 292 4.67 23.75 -0.63
N ARG A 293 5.18 24.95 -0.29
CA ARG A 293 6.61 25.17 -0.06
C ARG A 293 6.82 25.41 1.43
N TYR A 294 7.84 24.78 2.00
CA TYR A 294 8.16 24.83 3.43
C TYR A 294 9.67 25.03 3.61
N TYR A 295 10.07 25.97 4.47
CA TYR A 295 11.46 26.45 4.54
C TYR A 295 12.16 26.02 5.84
N VAL A 296 13.27 25.30 5.75
CA VAL A 296 14.02 24.83 6.93
C VAL A 296 15.36 25.54 6.99
N LEU A 297 15.63 26.17 8.14
CA LEU A 297 16.98 26.58 8.51
C LEU A 297 17.58 25.49 9.40
N VAL A 298 18.68 24.89 8.98
CA VAL A 298 19.47 23.94 9.77
C VAL A 298 20.50 24.73 10.57
N HIS A 299 20.34 24.73 11.89
CA HIS A 299 21.28 25.30 12.84
C HIS A 299 22.26 24.24 13.34
N ASP A 300 23.55 24.54 13.22
CA ASP A 300 24.66 23.74 13.73
C ASP A 300 24.92 24.03 15.22
N GLU A 301 24.53 23.11 16.09
CA GLU A 301 24.68 23.25 17.55
C GLU A 301 26.15 23.24 18.02
N ASP A 302 27.07 22.70 17.22
CA ASP A 302 28.48 22.55 17.61
C ASP A 302 29.34 23.79 17.25
N GLN A 303 28.91 24.65 16.31
CA GLN A 303 29.75 25.72 15.74
C GLN A 303 29.07 27.09 15.58
N ASP A 304 27.74 27.16 15.40
CA ASP A 304 27.04 28.42 15.11
C ASP A 304 26.38 29.06 16.35
N ASP A 305 26.10 30.36 16.31
CA ASP A 305 25.33 31.03 17.37
C ASP A 305 23.81 30.85 17.13
N ILE A 306 23.14 30.23 18.11
CA ILE A 306 21.68 30.08 18.16
C ILE A 306 20.95 31.43 18.16
N ALA A 307 21.54 32.50 18.70
CA ALA A 307 20.94 33.83 18.74
C ALA A 307 20.89 34.48 17.35
N GLU A 308 21.96 34.40 16.57
CA GLU A 308 21.97 34.86 15.16
C GLU A 308 21.09 33.95 14.28
N SER A 309 21.16 32.64 14.48
CA SER A 309 20.30 31.66 13.78
C SER A 309 18.81 31.93 14.03
N THR A 310 18.44 32.32 15.26
CA THR A 310 17.07 32.73 15.62
C THR A 310 16.68 34.04 14.95
N LYS A 311 17.56 35.05 14.91
CA LYS A 311 17.30 36.32 14.19
C LYS A 311 17.11 36.09 12.69
N LEU A 312 17.87 35.17 12.08
CA LEU A 312 17.72 34.78 10.68
C LEU A 312 16.39 34.04 10.44
N TYR A 313 16.03 33.10 11.31
CA TYR A 313 14.75 32.39 11.26
C TYR A 313 13.55 33.35 11.31
N ASP A 314 13.64 34.37 12.16
CA ASP A 314 12.62 35.43 12.28
C ASP A 314 12.53 36.32 11.03
N GLN A 315 13.64 36.57 10.32
CA GLN A 315 13.63 37.23 9.01
C GLN A 315 13.02 36.33 7.92
N MET A 316 13.34 35.02 7.96
CA MET A 316 12.78 34.02 7.05
C MET A 316 11.25 33.96 7.19
N LYS A 317 10.73 33.93 8.43
CA LYS A 317 9.28 34.03 8.73
C LYS A 317 8.62 35.26 8.13
N ARG A 318 9.26 36.44 8.26
CA ARG A 318 8.73 37.72 7.75
C ARG A 318 8.70 37.77 6.22
N HIS A 319 9.60 37.08 5.54
CA HIS A 319 9.69 37.05 4.07
C HIS A 319 8.90 35.92 3.40
N PHE A 320 8.86 34.74 4.00
CA PHE A 320 8.32 33.52 3.37
C PHE A 320 7.05 32.97 4.06
N GLY A 321 6.65 33.54 5.20
CA GLY A 321 5.44 33.18 5.93
C GLY A 321 5.65 32.11 7.00
N LEU A 322 4.56 31.46 7.41
CA LEU A 322 4.53 30.56 8.57
C LEU A 322 5.02 29.12 8.29
N HIS A 323 5.11 28.71 7.02
CA HIS A 323 5.55 27.37 6.63
C HIS A 323 7.07 27.24 6.71
N CYS A 324 7.60 27.17 7.93
CA CYS A 324 9.03 27.17 8.18
C CYS A 324 9.41 26.52 9.50
N HIS A 325 10.65 26.03 9.60
CA HIS A 325 11.23 25.43 10.81
C HIS A 325 12.67 25.89 11.06
N LEU A 326 13.10 25.81 12.31
CA LEU A 326 14.51 25.91 12.73
C LEU A 326 14.92 24.53 13.26
N LEU A 327 15.48 23.71 12.38
CA LEU A 327 15.95 22.37 12.75
C LEU A 327 17.34 22.51 13.37
N ARG A 328 17.48 22.13 14.63
CA ARG A 328 18.76 22.10 15.34
C ARG A 328 19.38 20.72 15.19
N LEU A 329 20.65 20.66 14.82
CA LEU A 329 21.43 19.43 14.68
C LEU A 329 22.86 19.69 15.20
N ARG A 330 23.48 18.70 15.83
CA ARG A 330 24.96 18.69 15.96
C ARG A 330 25.61 18.62 14.56
N SER A 331 26.91 18.85 14.43
CA SER A 331 27.69 18.54 13.21
C SER A 331 28.56 17.30 13.35
N ASN A 332 28.97 16.95 14.57
CA ASN A 332 29.80 15.79 14.81
C ASN A 332 29.13 14.49 14.31
N GLN A 333 29.94 13.55 13.80
CA GLN A 333 29.49 12.19 13.50
C GLN A 333 29.30 11.44 14.81
N CYS A 334 28.15 10.79 14.97
CA CYS A 334 27.87 9.94 16.13
C CYS A 334 28.41 8.53 15.89
N VAL A 335 29.00 7.94 16.93
CA VAL A 335 29.56 6.58 16.95
C VAL A 335 28.87 5.73 18.02
N VAL A 336 28.92 4.41 17.87
CA VAL A 336 28.27 3.43 18.77
C VAL A 336 28.77 3.52 20.22
N THR A 337 29.93 4.15 20.45
CA THR A 337 30.51 4.39 21.78
C THR A 337 30.02 5.68 22.46
N ASP A 338 29.20 6.50 21.82
CA ASP A 338 28.64 7.71 22.44
C ASP A 338 27.44 7.35 23.33
N ASP A 339 27.38 7.92 24.54
CA ASP A 339 26.31 7.65 25.53
C ASP A 339 24.88 7.97 25.00
N ASP A 340 24.76 8.97 24.12
CA ASP A 340 23.50 9.41 23.48
C ASP A 340 23.23 8.73 22.11
N SER A 341 23.98 7.68 21.73
CA SER A 341 23.91 7.11 20.37
C SER A 341 22.63 6.32 20.11
N VAL A 342 21.99 6.58 18.96
CA VAL A 342 20.76 5.92 18.50
C VAL A 342 20.94 5.46 17.05
N GLN A 343 20.74 4.17 16.81
CA GLN A 343 20.74 3.59 15.47
C GLN A 343 19.63 4.21 14.61
N VAL A 344 19.96 4.59 13.38
CA VAL A 344 19.00 5.20 12.45
C VAL A 344 18.05 4.10 11.93
N PRO A 345 16.72 4.31 11.93
CA PRO A 345 15.79 3.32 11.41
C PRO A 345 16.03 3.03 9.92
N GLU A 346 15.88 1.78 9.51
CA GLU A 346 15.89 1.43 8.08
C GLU A 346 14.78 2.14 7.31
N CYS A 347 15.02 2.40 6.02
CA CYS A 347 13.99 2.82 5.08
C CYS A 347 13.25 1.59 4.55
N GLU A 348 12.04 1.33 5.06
CA GLU A 348 11.19 0.24 4.58
C GLU A 348 10.93 0.38 3.07
N TRP A 349 10.68 1.61 2.61
CA TRP A 349 10.14 1.94 1.29
C TRP A 349 11.21 2.34 0.26
N LEU A 350 12.39 1.71 0.32
CA LEU A 350 13.31 1.62 -0.81
C LEU A 350 12.65 0.88 -1.99
N SER A 351 12.88 1.37 -3.21
CA SER A 351 12.51 0.66 -4.44
C SER A 351 13.42 -0.57 -4.68
N PRO A 352 12.98 -1.55 -5.49
CA PRO A 352 13.81 -2.72 -5.81
C PRO A 352 15.16 -2.34 -6.40
N ALA A 353 15.20 -1.36 -7.32
CA ALA A 353 16.44 -0.84 -7.90
C ALA A 353 17.41 -0.29 -6.84
N GLU A 354 16.92 0.49 -5.86
CA GLU A 354 17.73 1.01 -4.75
C GLU A 354 18.28 -0.12 -3.87
N ARG A 355 17.43 -1.09 -3.49
CA ARG A 355 17.86 -2.27 -2.71
C ARG A 355 18.93 -3.09 -3.44
N LEU A 356 18.86 -3.19 -4.77
CA LEU A 356 19.86 -3.87 -5.60
C LEU A 356 21.14 -3.06 -5.82
N SER A 357 21.07 -1.72 -5.73
CA SER A 357 22.22 -0.81 -5.89
C SER A 357 22.98 -0.50 -4.61
N ASN A 358 22.36 -0.67 -3.43
CA ASN A 358 22.96 -0.43 -2.12
C ASN A 358 24.00 -1.50 -1.72
N LYS A 359 24.83 -1.94 -2.67
CA LYS A 359 25.96 -2.86 -2.48
C LYS A 359 27.13 -2.16 -1.80
N SER A 360 26.99 -1.94 -0.50
CA SER A 360 28.13 -1.80 0.41
C SER A 360 28.03 -2.89 1.46
N GLU A 361 28.46 -4.10 1.09
CA GLU A 361 29.01 -5.03 2.07
C GLU A 361 30.20 -4.30 2.75
N PRO A 362 30.21 -4.16 4.10
CA PRO A 362 31.36 -3.60 4.79
C PRO A 362 32.50 -4.62 4.76
N LEU A 363 33.34 -4.52 3.73
CA LEU A 363 34.62 -5.21 3.70
C LEU A 363 35.52 -4.55 4.77
N VAL A 364 35.54 -5.15 5.97
CA VAL A 364 36.00 -4.55 7.25
C VAL A 364 34.97 -3.55 7.80
N ASP A 365 34.36 -3.69 8.98
CA ASP A 365 34.69 -4.48 10.20
C ASP A 365 33.57 -5.47 10.63
N LEU A 366 33.87 -6.33 11.61
CA LEU A 366 32.84 -7.06 12.37
C LEU A 366 32.19 -6.14 13.43
N ASP A 367 31.00 -6.53 13.91
CA ASP A 367 30.23 -5.90 15.00
C ASP A 367 29.58 -4.52 14.69
N THR A 368 29.19 -4.23 13.44
CA THR A 368 28.25 -3.13 13.14
C THR A 368 27.33 -3.45 11.96
N ASP A 369 26.01 -3.28 12.11
CA ASP A 369 24.96 -3.62 11.13
C ASP A 369 24.94 -2.77 9.84
N GLY A 370 26.02 -2.04 9.52
CA GLY A 370 26.12 -1.15 8.35
C GLY A 370 25.25 0.12 8.39
N LEU A 371 24.29 0.22 9.31
CA LEU A 371 23.42 1.38 9.50
C LEU A 371 24.13 2.53 10.24
N PRO A 372 23.89 3.80 9.85
CA PRO A 372 24.46 4.95 10.56
C PRO A 372 23.81 5.16 11.93
N TYR A 373 24.51 5.87 12.80
CA TYR A 373 24.04 6.29 14.13
C TYR A 373 23.88 7.81 14.16
N LEU A 374 22.95 8.29 15.00
CA LEU A 374 22.72 9.70 15.29
C LEU A 374 22.55 9.88 16.79
N PHE A 375 22.87 11.07 17.29
CA PHE A 375 22.56 11.44 18.67
C PHE A 375 21.04 11.49 18.90
N GLU A 376 20.56 11.08 20.09
CA GLU A 376 19.14 11.16 20.43
C GLU A 376 18.57 12.58 20.24
N SER A 377 19.36 13.61 20.54
CA SER A 377 19.00 15.03 20.32
C SER A 377 18.60 15.31 18.87
N ASP A 378 19.40 14.83 17.91
CA ASP A 378 19.17 15.03 16.47
C ASP A 378 17.95 14.21 16.02
N VAL A 379 17.85 12.96 16.46
CA VAL A 379 16.72 12.07 16.18
C VAL A 379 15.40 12.68 16.67
N MET A 380 15.39 13.28 17.85
CA MET A 380 14.21 13.93 18.43
C MET A 380 13.90 15.27 17.74
N ALA A 381 14.91 16.04 17.33
CA ALA A 381 14.71 17.24 16.53
C ALA A 381 14.09 16.94 15.16
N ILE A 382 14.61 15.93 14.44
CA ILE A 382 14.08 15.48 13.13
C ILE A 382 12.64 14.94 13.29
N LYS A 383 12.38 14.11 14.30
CA LYS A 383 11.02 13.63 14.64
C LYS A 383 10.05 14.78 14.93
N GLY A 384 10.49 15.81 15.66
CA GLY A 384 9.71 17.02 15.95
C GLY A 384 9.38 17.82 14.69
N PHE A 385 10.39 18.12 13.87
CA PHE A 385 10.26 18.79 12.58
C PHE A 385 9.25 18.09 11.66
N ILE A 386 9.39 16.78 11.46
CA ILE A 386 8.52 16.02 10.54
C ILE A 386 7.07 15.99 11.05
N ARG A 387 6.86 15.88 12.37
CA ARG A 387 5.53 16.00 12.97
C ARG A 387 4.91 17.37 12.73
N GLU A 388 5.67 18.44 12.90
CA GLU A 388 5.22 19.82 12.65
C GLU A 388 4.86 20.03 11.17
N LEU A 389 5.79 19.71 10.26
CA LEU A 389 5.61 19.76 8.82
C LEU A 389 4.30 19.06 8.39
N VAL A 390 4.12 17.80 8.81
CA VAL A 390 3.00 16.99 8.34
C VAL A 390 1.67 17.43 8.96
N ALA A 391 1.61 17.57 10.29
CA ALA A 391 0.36 17.83 11.00
C ALA A 391 -0.11 19.30 10.89
N GLN A 392 0.82 20.27 10.78
CA GLN A 392 0.47 21.70 10.74
C GLN A 392 0.45 22.29 9.32
N SER A 393 1.18 21.69 8.36
CA SER A 393 1.29 22.24 6.99
C SER A 393 0.82 21.29 5.89
N VAL A 394 1.34 20.07 5.79
CA VAL A 394 1.03 19.17 4.66
C VAL A 394 -0.44 18.75 4.65
N ILE A 395 -0.95 18.20 5.76
CA ILE A 395 -2.34 17.73 5.82
C ILE A 395 -3.34 18.89 5.67
N PRO A 396 -3.22 20.02 6.40
CA PRO A 396 -4.09 21.18 6.18
C PRO A 396 -4.03 21.75 4.75
N HIS A 397 -2.88 21.70 4.08
CA HIS A 397 -2.79 22.06 2.65
C HIS A 397 -3.60 21.10 1.79
N MET A 398 -3.47 19.80 1.98
CA MET A 398 -4.20 18.79 1.22
C MET A 398 -5.71 18.85 1.48
N GLU A 399 -6.14 19.00 2.73
CA GLU A 399 -7.55 19.20 3.11
C GLU A 399 -8.16 20.40 2.39
N ASN A 400 -7.48 21.55 2.44
CA ASN A 400 -7.91 22.78 1.77
C ASN A 400 -7.98 22.60 0.24
N ARG A 401 -6.97 21.97 -0.38
CA ARG A 401 -6.98 21.69 -1.82
C ARG A 401 -8.14 20.78 -2.22
N VAL A 402 -8.43 19.73 -1.46
CA VAL A 402 -9.57 18.84 -1.70
C VAL A 402 -10.90 19.59 -1.57
N ALA A 403 -11.08 20.43 -0.54
CA ALA A 403 -12.27 21.24 -0.39
C ALA A 403 -12.48 22.20 -1.58
N VAL A 404 -11.43 22.93 -1.98
CA VAL A 404 -11.45 23.88 -3.09
C VAL A 404 -11.77 23.19 -4.42
N TRP A 405 -11.10 22.09 -4.76
CA TRP A 405 -11.35 21.37 -6.02
C TRP A 405 -12.72 20.67 -6.04
N ASN A 406 -13.22 20.22 -4.89
CA ASN A 406 -14.54 19.59 -4.78
C ASN A 406 -15.67 20.61 -5.04
N ASP A 407 -15.56 21.84 -4.51
CA ASP A 407 -16.50 22.92 -4.80
C ASP A 407 -16.34 23.45 -6.24
N GLN A 408 -15.12 23.75 -6.69
CA GLN A 408 -14.90 24.42 -7.97
C GLN A 408 -15.09 23.52 -9.20
N VAL A 409 -14.76 22.23 -9.11
CA VAL A 409 -14.74 21.32 -10.28
C VAL A 409 -15.72 20.15 -10.11
N ALA A 410 -15.68 19.46 -8.97
CA ALA A 410 -16.43 18.22 -8.79
C ALA A 410 -17.94 18.44 -8.61
N SER A 411 -18.34 19.48 -7.86
CA SER A 411 -19.75 19.86 -7.66
C SER A 411 -20.44 20.11 -9.01
N ARG A 412 -19.76 20.82 -9.92
CA ARG A 412 -20.24 21.21 -11.25
C ARG A 412 -20.46 20.01 -12.16
N ARG A 413 -19.62 18.97 -12.07
CA ARG A 413 -19.80 17.70 -12.81
C ARG A 413 -20.83 16.76 -12.18
N ARG A 414 -20.91 16.69 -10.84
CA ARG A 414 -21.88 15.85 -10.12
C ARG A 414 -23.32 16.39 -10.18
N GLY A 415 -23.48 17.70 -10.29
CA GLY A 415 -24.78 18.35 -10.46
C GLY A 415 -25.48 17.99 -11.77
N ILE A 416 -26.79 18.18 -11.80
CA ILE A 416 -27.68 17.83 -12.94
C ILE A 416 -27.15 18.40 -14.27
N SER A 417 -26.71 19.67 -14.26
CA SER A 417 -26.14 20.34 -15.45
C SER A 417 -24.89 19.63 -15.98
N GLY A 418 -23.95 19.22 -15.13
CA GLY A 418 -22.69 18.59 -15.54
C GLY A 418 -22.87 17.26 -16.27
N ARG A 419 -23.79 16.41 -15.77
CA ARG A 419 -24.17 15.15 -16.44
C ARG A 419 -24.74 15.37 -17.85
N PHE A 420 -25.49 16.46 -18.07
CA PHE A 420 -25.97 16.82 -19.40
C PHE A 420 -24.92 17.54 -20.26
N MET A 421 -23.93 18.24 -19.67
CA MET A 421 -22.96 19.05 -20.43
C MET A 421 -21.78 18.23 -21.02
N SER A 422 -21.42 17.10 -20.41
CA SER A 422 -20.61 16.07 -21.09
C SER A 422 -21.42 15.39 -22.20
N MET A 423 -22.72 15.14 -21.93
CA MET A 423 -23.63 14.42 -22.81
C MET A 423 -24.11 15.22 -24.04
N SER A 424 -24.09 16.56 -24.00
CA SER A 424 -24.49 17.43 -25.10
C SER A 424 -23.35 17.78 -26.07
N ARG A 425 -22.11 17.91 -25.57
CA ARG A 425 -20.91 18.13 -26.41
C ARG A 425 -20.73 17.06 -27.48
N ARG A 426 -21.13 15.82 -27.20
CA ARG A 426 -21.10 14.67 -28.12
C ARG A 426 -22.28 14.58 -29.10
N TRP A 427 -23.29 15.46 -29.01
CA TRP A 427 -24.43 15.53 -29.96
C TRP A 427 -24.52 16.87 -30.70
N ALA A 428 -23.86 17.94 -30.22
CA ALA A 428 -23.78 19.24 -30.89
C ALA A 428 -22.85 19.26 -32.13
N GLY A 429 -22.70 18.12 -32.83
CA GLY A 429 -21.87 17.96 -34.03
C GLY A 429 -22.43 18.57 -35.31
N PHE A 430 -23.57 19.27 -35.23
CA PHE A 430 -24.21 19.94 -36.36
C PHE A 430 -24.34 21.45 -36.12
N GLY A 431 -23.47 22.22 -36.77
CA GLY A 431 -23.76 23.60 -37.15
C GLY A 431 -23.41 24.72 -36.17
N SER A 432 -22.12 25.04 -36.05
CA SER A 432 -21.68 26.46 -36.11
C SER A 432 -20.22 26.58 -36.54
N SER A 433 -19.91 27.51 -37.44
CA SER A 433 -18.57 27.66 -38.01
C SER A 433 -17.81 28.86 -37.43
N SER A 434 -16.63 28.63 -36.88
CA SER A 434 -15.51 29.58 -36.93
C SER A 434 -14.28 28.90 -37.56
N ARG A 435 -13.32 29.67 -38.07
CA ARG A 435 -12.42 29.22 -39.16
C ARG A 435 -10.95 29.50 -38.84
N SER A 436 -10.14 28.46 -38.70
CA SER A 436 -8.68 28.53 -38.89
C SER A 436 -8.02 27.13 -38.91
N SER A 437 -6.93 27.00 -39.69
CA SER A 437 -5.93 25.92 -39.70
C SER A 437 -6.41 24.46 -39.70
N PHE A 438 -6.22 23.81 -40.86
CA PHE A 438 -6.29 22.37 -41.05
C PHE A 438 -5.04 21.67 -40.46
N THR A 439 -5.25 20.59 -39.70
CA THR A 439 -4.27 19.49 -39.55
C THR A 439 -5.08 18.19 -39.46
N SER A 440 -4.75 17.19 -40.28
CA SER A 440 -5.57 15.99 -40.42
C SER A 440 -5.20 14.93 -39.39
N GLY A 441 -5.94 14.89 -38.28
CA GLY A 441 -5.91 13.82 -37.28
C GLY A 441 -7.33 13.50 -36.80
N GLY A 442 -7.66 12.22 -36.63
CA GLY A 442 -9.01 11.80 -36.22
C GLY A 442 -9.35 12.29 -34.82
N GLY A 443 -10.40 13.10 -34.69
CA GLY A 443 -10.70 13.86 -33.48
C GLY A 443 -10.93 13.01 -32.22
N VAL A 444 -10.11 13.23 -31.20
CA VAL A 444 -10.44 12.94 -29.80
C VAL A 444 -11.11 14.20 -29.23
N SER A 445 -12.38 14.11 -28.81
CA SER A 445 -13.15 15.28 -28.34
C SER A 445 -12.90 15.60 -26.86
N GLY A 446 -11.65 15.48 -26.43
CA GLY A 446 -11.22 15.44 -25.04
C GLY A 446 -10.07 16.40 -24.74
N ASN A 447 -9.72 16.49 -23.46
CA ASN A 447 -8.59 17.32 -22.99
C ASN A 447 -7.26 16.53 -22.94
N TYR A 448 -7.26 15.28 -23.41
CA TYR A 448 -6.10 14.41 -23.42
C TYR A 448 -5.16 14.72 -24.59
N ASP A 449 -3.89 15.01 -24.30
CA ASP A 449 -2.88 15.10 -25.33
C ASP A 449 -2.41 13.69 -25.70
N GLY A 450 -2.99 13.12 -26.75
CA GLY A 450 -2.65 11.79 -27.25
C GLY A 450 -1.28 11.69 -27.94
N ALA A 451 -0.57 12.81 -28.16
CA ALA A 451 0.78 12.81 -28.72
C ALA A 451 1.85 12.83 -27.62
N HIS A 452 1.63 13.59 -26.55
CA HIS A 452 2.51 13.64 -25.38
C HIS A 452 2.12 12.64 -24.27
N GLY A 453 0.93 12.03 -24.36
CA GLY A 453 0.46 10.96 -23.50
C GLY A 453 -0.20 11.39 -22.18
N PHE A 454 -0.46 12.68 -21.96
CA PHE A 454 -0.93 13.22 -20.68
C PHE A 454 -2.08 14.24 -20.77
N TYR A 455 -2.81 14.42 -19.66
CA TYR A 455 -3.70 15.57 -19.45
C TYR A 455 -2.90 16.73 -18.86
N LYS A 456 -3.06 17.95 -19.39
CA LYS A 456 -2.39 19.13 -18.81
C LYS A 456 -2.90 19.40 -17.38
N PRO A 457 -2.05 19.85 -16.42
CA PRO A 457 -2.41 19.85 -15.00
C PRO A 457 -3.58 20.78 -14.62
N ASP A 458 -3.84 21.79 -15.44
CA ASP A 458 -4.95 22.75 -15.32
C ASP A 458 -6.30 22.20 -15.82
N THR A 459 -6.29 21.07 -16.55
CA THR A 459 -7.52 20.45 -17.06
C THR A 459 -8.37 19.93 -15.90
N PRO A 460 -9.71 20.05 -15.98
CA PRO A 460 -10.59 19.55 -14.93
C PRO A 460 -10.47 18.02 -14.73
N GLU A 461 -10.09 17.27 -15.77
CA GLU A 461 -9.77 15.84 -15.69
C GLU A 461 -8.52 15.55 -14.83
N ALA A 462 -7.45 16.35 -14.97
CA ALA A 462 -6.24 16.23 -14.15
C ALA A 462 -6.47 16.72 -12.71
N ILE A 463 -7.16 17.84 -12.53
CA ILE A 463 -7.51 18.38 -11.20
C ILE A 463 -8.36 17.37 -10.42
N LEU A 464 -9.34 16.72 -11.06
CA LEU A 464 -10.16 15.69 -10.41
C LEU A 464 -9.34 14.43 -10.07
N ARG A 465 -8.34 14.04 -10.87
CA ARG A 465 -7.40 12.96 -10.50
C ARG A 465 -6.62 13.34 -9.25
N LYS A 466 -5.99 14.52 -9.23
CA LYS A 466 -5.22 15.00 -8.07
C LYS A 466 -6.09 15.14 -6.82
N MET A 467 -7.35 15.56 -6.97
CA MET A 467 -8.32 15.59 -5.87
C MET A 467 -8.69 14.18 -5.36
N ALA A 468 -8.88 13.20 -6.25
CA ALA A 468 -9.19 11.82 -5.87
C ALA A 468 -8.02 11.15 -5.13
N ASP A 469 -6.80 11.34 -5.64
CA ASP A 469 -5.57 10.83 -5.01
C ASP A 469 -5.31 11.52 -3.67
N PHE A 470 -5.54 12.84 -3.55
CA PHE A 470 -5.46 13.56 -2.27
C PHE A 470 -6.51 13.07 -1.27
N ALA A 471 -7.75 12.84 -1.70
CA ALA A 471 -8.79 12.27 -0.84
C ALA A 471 -8.44 10.85 -0.38
N PHE A 472 -7.79 10.05 -1.22
CA PHE A 472 -7.26 8.73 -0.86
C PHE A 472 -6.16 8.83 0.20
N MET A 473 -5.18 9.72 0.01
CA MET A 473 -4.10 9.99 0.97
C MET A 473 -4.63 10.48 2.33
N LEU A 474 -5.68 11.30 2.32
CA LEU A 474 -6.40 11.76 3.51
C LEU A 474 -7.40 10.73 4.06
N ARG A 475 -7.43 9.50 3.52
CA ARG A 475 -8.27 8.37 3.95
C ARG A 475 -9.78 8.60 3.82
N ASP A 476 -10.21 9.59 3.03
CA ASP A 476 -11.59 9.74 2.56
C ASP A 476 -11.83 8.86 1.33
N TRP A 477 -11.92 7.55 1.59
CA TRP A 477 -12.21 6.51 0.61
C TRP A 477 -13.51 6.76 -0.17
N LYS A 478 -14.46 7.53 0.40
CA LYS A 478 -15.78 7.77 -0.19
C LYS A 478 -15.73 8.89 -1.23
N LEU A 479 -15.11 10.02 -0.91
CA LEU A 479 -14.85 11.06 -1.91
C LEU A 479 -13.92 10.55 -3.00
N SER A 480 -12.86 9.83 -2.62
CA SER A 480 -11.91 9.19 -3.54
C SER A 480 -12.63 8.29 -4.56
N ALA A 481 -13.34 7.25 -4.11
CA ALA A 481 -14.10 6.35 -4.99
C ALA A 481 -15.08 7.09 -5.91
N SER A 482 -15.88 8.01 -5.36
CA SER A 482 -16.88 8.79 -6.14
C SER A 482 -16.26 9.84 -7.07
N THR A 483 -14.95 10.04 -7.04
CA THR A 483 -14.21 10.91 -7.96
C THR A 483 -13.57 10.11 -9.08
N TYR A 484 -12.94 8.96 -8.79
CA TYR A 484 -12.54 8.04 -9.85
C TYR A 484 -13.74 7.54 -10.65
N GLU A 485 -14.87 7.25 -9.99
CA GLU A 485 -16.11 6.83 -10.66
C GLU A 485 -16.54 7.78 -11.78
N LEU A 486 -16.42 9.10 -11.54
CA LEU A 486 -16.72 10.16 -12.50
C LEU A 486 -15.70 10.21 -13.66
N LEU A 487 -14.44 9.90 -13.39
CA LEU A 487 -13.33 9.99 -14.35
C LEU A 487 -13.22 8.78 -15.30
N ARG A 488 -13.59 7.57 -14.85
CA ARG A 488 -13.47 6.33 -15.63
C ARG A 488 -14.06 6.45 -17.03
N SER A 489 -15.26 7.03 -17.16
CA SER A 489 -15.92 7.24 -18.45
C SER A 489 -15.20 8.27 -19.32
N ASP A 490 -14.75 9.38 -18.74
CA ASP A 490 -14.10 10.46 -19.47
C ASP A 490 -12.76 9.95 -20.07
N TYR A 491 -11.96 9.23 -19.28
CA TYR A 491 -10.72 8.59 -19.77
C TYR A 491 -10.95 7.49 -20.82
N GLY A 492 -12.05 6.75 -20.72
CA GLY A 492 -12.43 5.74 -21.71
C GLY A 492 -12.83 6.36 -23.05
N ASN A 493 -13.59 7.45 -23.03
CA ASN A 493 -13.98 8.22 -24.22
C ASN A 493 -12.75 8.84 -24.92
N ASP A 494 -11.85 9.42 -24.13
CA ASP A 494 -10.62 10.06 -24.62
C ASP A 494 -9.55 9.04 -25.08
N LYS A 495 -9.79 7.72 -24.87
CA LYS A 495 -8.85 6.62 -25.15
C LYS A 495 -7.54 6.72 -24.35
N ALA A 496 -7.57 7.39 -23.21
CA ALA A 496 -6.44 7.56 -22.29
C ALA A 496 -6.25 6.27 -21.45
N TRP A 497 -5.89 5.16 -22.10
CA TRP A 497 -6.02 3.81 -21.52
C TRP A 497 -5.32 3.62 -20.17
N LYS A 498 -4.16 4.24 -19.93
CA LYS A 498 -3.48 4.13 -18.63
C LYS A 498 -4.23 4.90 -17.53
N TYR A 499 -4.70 6.12 -17.82
CA TYR A 499 -5.58 6.88 -16.91
C TYR A 499 -6.89 6.11 -16.63
N HIS A 500 -7.49 5.50 -17.64
CA HIS A 500 -8.68 4.67 -17.51
C HIS A 500 -8.44 3.45 -16.61
N ALA A 501 -7.32 2.74 -16.80
CA ALA A 501 -6.91 1.61 -15.96
C ALA A 501 -6.74 2.02 -14.49
N GLY A 502 -5.93 3.05 -14.22
CA GLY A 502 -5.68 3.54 -12.87
C GLY A 502 -6.89 4.20 -12.20
N ALA A 503 -7.88 4.65 -12.95
CA ALA A 503 -9.17 5.09 -12.40
C ALA A 503 -10.09 3.91 -12.07
N HIS A 504 -10.07 2.83 -12.86
CA HIS A 504 -10.80 1.60 -12.53
C HIS A 504 -10.21 0.90 -11.29
N GLU A 505 -8.88 0.75 -11.24
CA GLU A 505 -8.16 0.20 -10.09
C GLU A 505 -8.44 1.01 -8.82
N MET A 506 -8.13 2.31 -8.79
CA MET A 506 -8.25 3.07 -7.55
C MET A 506 -9.70 3.31 -7.11
N CYS A 507 -10.68 3.21 -8.02
CA CYS A 507 -12.09 3.12 -7.65
C CYS A 507 -12.41 1.82 -6.89
N ALA A 508 -11.95 0.67 -7.41
CA ALA A 508 -12.10 -0.62 -6.74
C ALA A 508 -11.36 -0.66 -5.39
N VAL A 509 -10.09 -0.22 -5.34
CA VAL A 509 -9.28 -0.15 -4.11
C VAL A 509 -9.93 0.77 -3.07
N SER A 510 -10.43 1.94 -3.46
CA SER A 510 -11.14 2.85 -2.53
C SER A 510 -12.44 2.24 -1.98
N MET A 511 -13.23 1.55 -2.83
CA MET A 511 -14.44 0.85 -2.39
C MET A 511 -14.11 -0.33 -1.45
N LEU A 512 -13.02 -1.04 -1.71
CA LEU A 512 -12.55 -2.15 -0.87
C LEU A 512 -11.88 -1.68 0.43
N LEU A 513 -11.28 -0.49 0.48
CA LEU A 513 -10.72 0.10 1.70
C LEU A 513 -11.79 0.71 2.63
N ASN A 514 -12.89 1.23 2.09
CA ASN A 514 -13.97 1.84 2.89
C ASN A 514 -14.70 0.83 3.79
N PRO A 515 -14.55 0.87 5.14
CA PRO A 515 -15.15 -0.13 6.03
C PRO A 515 -16.69 -0.09 6.06
N LEU A 516 -17.31 1.04 5.71
CA LEU A 516 -18.78 1.21 5.71
C LEU A 516 -19.45 0.75 4.40
N ALA A 517 -18.68 0.18 3.47
CA ALA A 517 -19.12 -0.59 2.32
C ALA A 517 -18.52 -2.02 2.46
N MET A 518 -19.10 -3.15 2.04
CA MET A 518 -20.31 -3.43 1.25
C MET A 518 -21.02 -4.73 1.69
N PRO A 519 -22.33 -4.70 1.97
CA PRO A 519 -23.20 -5.89 1.98
C PRO A 519 -24.28 -5.84 0.88
N ALA A 520 -23.89 -5.99 -0.39
CA ALA A 520 -24.80 -6.32 -1.51
C ALA A 520 -24.02 -7.07 -2.59
N LYS A 521 -24.64 -8.02 -3.31
CA LYS A 521 -23.98 -8.85 -4.34
C LYS A 521 -23.52 -8.01 -5.54
N THR A 522 -24.42 -7.18 -6.07
CA THR A 522 -24.20 -6.30 -7.24
C THR A 522 -22.93 -5.45 -7.11
N LYS A 523 -22.74 -4.76 -5.98
CA LYS A 523 -21.56 -3.92 -5.75
C LYS A 523 -20.26 -4.67 -5.46
N ARG A 524 -20.26 -6.01 -5.53
CA ARG A 524 -19.04 -6.83 -5.64
C ARG A 524 -18.78 -7.24 -7.09
N GLU A 525 -19.84 -7.54 -7.84
CA GLU A 525 -19.79 -7.77 -9.29
C GLU A 525 -19.29 -6.51 -10.01
N ASP A 526 -19.74 -5.32 -9.60
CA ASP A 526 -19.21 -4.02 -10.03
C ASP A 526 -17.69 -3.88 -9.76
N VAL A 527 -17.21 -4.40 -8.63
CA VAL A 527 -15.79 -4.32 -8.22
C VAL A 527 -14.93 -5.31 -8.99
N ASP A 528 -15.36 -6.56 -9.14
CA ASP A 528 -14.68 -7.54 -9.97
C ASP A 528 -14.64 -7.09 -11.44
N GLN A 529 -15.71 -6.49 -11.96
CA GLN A 529 -15.74 -5.90 -13.30
C GLN A 529 -14.76 -4.72 -13.43
N MET A 530 -14.60 -3.89 -12.39
CA MET A 530 -13.60 -2.82 -12.40
C MET A 530 -12.17 -3.37 -12.44
N ILE A 531 -11.87 -4.41 -11.65
CA ILE A 531 -10.55 -5.06 -11.61
C ILE A 531 -10.24 -5.70 -12.97
N GLU A 532 -11.22 -6.36 -13.60
CA GLU A 532 -11.09 -6.90 -14.97
C GLU A 532 -10.76 -5.79 -15.98
N THR A 533 -11.50 -4.68 -15.98
CA THR A 533 -11.26 -3.57 -16.92
C THR A 533 -9.91 -2.90 -16.70
N ALA A 534 -9.46 -2.76 -15.44
CA ALA A 534 -8.12 -2.26 -15.13
C ALA A 534 -7.02 -3.21 -15.62
N CYS A 535 -7.09 -4.50 -15.25
CA CYS A 535 -6.16 -5.55 -15.67
C CYS A 535 -6.06 -5.64 -17.20
N TYR A 536 -7.20 -5.67 -17.91
CA TYR A 536 -7.23 -5.69 -19.37
C TYR A 536 -6.60 -4.42 -19.98
N SER A 537 -6.86 -3.26 -19.39
CA SER A 537 -6.34 -1.98 -19.89
C SER A 537 -4.84 -1.83 -19.66
N TYR A 538 -4.33 -2.18 -18.49
CA TYR A 538 -2.88 -2.19 -18.24
C TYR A 538 -2.15 -3.14 -19.19
N LEU A 539 -2.56 -4.41 -19.25
CA LEU A 539 -1.82 -5.42 -20.00
C LEU A 539 -2.05 -5.35 -21.52
N THR A 540 -3.31 -5.24 -21.98
CA THR A 540 -3.68 -5.35 -23.40
C THR A 540 -3.70 -4.01 -24.13
N ARG A 541 -3.80 -2.89 -23.40
CA ARG A 541 -3.85 -1.53 -23.99
C ARG A 541 -2.60 -0.70 -23.71
N CYS A 542 -1.86 -0.99 -22.64
CA CYS A 542 -0.65 -0.24 -22.24
C CYS A 542 0.62 -1.10 -22.16
N SER A 543 0.51 -2.43 -22.22
CA SER A 543 1.62 -3.38 -21.99
C SER A 543 2.32 -3.22 -20.63
N ASP A 544 1.58 -2.76 -19.62
CA ASP A 544 2.11 -2.45 -18.28
C ASP A 544 1.93 -3.62 -17.31
N GLY A 545 2.94 -4.50 -17.27
CA GLY A 545 3.00 -5.61 -16.32
C GLY A 545 2.98 -5.20 -14.85
N PRO A 546 3.84 -4.24 -14.41
CA PRO A 546 3.89 -3.80 -13.02
C PRO A 546 2.57 -3.27 -12.47
N ASP A 547 1.90 -2.34 -13.16
CA ASP A 547 0.61 -1.82 -12.68
C ASP A 547 -0.51 -2.88 -12.80
N GLY A 548 -0.43 -3.78 -13.79
CA GLY A 548 -1.31 -4.95 -13.88
C GLY A 548 -1.20 -5.88 -12.68
N LEU A 549 0.01 -6.24 -12.26
CA LEU A 549 0.26 -7.10 -11.09
C LEU A 549 -0.10 -6.39 -9.78
N ARG A 550 0.20 -5.09 -9.66
CA ARG A 550 -0.23 -4.24 -8.53
C ARG A 550 -1.75 -4.29 -8.36
N CYS A 551 -2.51 -4.06 -9.43
CA CYS A 551 -3.96 -4.09 -9.43
C CYS A 551 -4.52 -5.44 -8.94
N LEU A 552 -4.00 -6.56 -9.46
CA LEU A 552 -4.42 -7.91 -9.05
C LEU A 552 -4.04 -8.26 -7.60
N THR A 553 -2.85 -7.84 -7.15
CA THR A 553 -2.36 -8.14 -5.79
C THR A 553 -3.09 -7.31 -4.73
N LEU A 554 -3.40 -6.04 -5.03
CA LEU A 554 -4.26 -5.20 -4.19
C LEU A 554 -5.68 -5.75 -4.12
N ALA A 555 -6.23 -6.24 -5.25
CA ALA A 555 -7.53 -6.91 -5.26
C ALA A 555 -7.54 -8.16 -4.37
N LEU A 556 -6.54 -9.05 -4.50
CA LEU A 556 -6.38 -10.26 -3.68
C LEU A 556 -6.46 -9.95 -2.18
N GLU A 557 -5.54 -9.15 -1.64
CA GLU A 557 -5.45 -8.93 -0.19
C GLU A 557 -6.65 -8.14 0.36
N LEU A 558 -7.17 -7.15 -0.37
CA LEU A 558 -8.33 -6.39 0.08
C LEU A 558 -9.64 -7.19 0.02
N LEU A 559 -9.82 -8.09 -0.96
CA LEU A 559 -10.97 -9.01 -1.01
C LEU A 559 -10.86 -10.11 0.05
N LYS A 560 -9.65 -10.66 0.28
CA LYS A 560 -9.35 -11.59 1.38
C LYS A 560 -9.71 -10.96 2.74
N ALA A 561 -9.34 -9.70 2.97
CA ALA A 561 -9.69 -8.94 4.18
C ALA A 561 -11.20 -8.70 4.35
N ARG A 562 -12.03 -8.84 3.29
CA ARG A 562 -13.51 -8.83 3.42
C ARG A 562 -14.12 -10.20 3.73
N GLY A 563 -13.37 -11.29 3.54
CA GLY A 563 -13.79 -12.64 3.88
C GLY A 563 -15.07 -13.13 3.17
N GLY A 564 -15.74 -14.12 3.76
CA GLY A 564 -17.05 -14.60 3.30
C GLY A 564 -17.03 -15.12 1.86
N SER A 565 -17.78 -14.49 0.95
CA SER A 565 -17.76 -14.82 -0.49
C SER A 565 -16.65 -14.13 -1.28
N ALA A 566 -16.04 -13.05 -0.75
CA ALA A 566 -15.00 -12.31 -1.46
C ALA A 566 -13.71 -13.12 -1.68
N ILE A 567 -13.50 -14.16 -0.86
CA ILE A 567 -12.39 -15.13 -0.97
C ILE A 567 -12.36 -15.85 -2.33
N GLU A 568 -13.52 -16.12 -2.94
CA GLU A 568 -13.57 -16.74 -4.29
C GLU A 568 -13.05 -15.78 -5.37
N SER A 569 -13.37 -14.49 -5.26
CA SER A 569 -12.80 -13.47 -6.15
C SER A 569 -11.33 -13.18 -5.85
N ALA A 570 -10.94 -13.12 -4.57
CA ALA A 570 -9.54 -12.93 -4.16
C ALA A 570 -8.63 -14.02 -4.77
N THR A 571 -9.00 -15.29 -4.61
CA THR A 571 -8.25 -16.41 -5.20
C THR A 571 -8.27 -16.39 -6.73
N ARG A 572 -9.37 -15.97 -7.37
CA ARG A 572 -9.43 -15.78 -8.83
C ARG A 572 -8.40 -14.77 -9.35
N TRP A 573 -8.23 -13.63 -8.65
CA TRP A 573 -7.27 -12.60 -9.06
C TRP A 573 -5.81 -13.03 -8.82
N ALA A 574 -5.55 -13.84 -7.78
CA ALA A 574 -4.24 -14.46 -7.55
C ALA A 574 -3.89 -15.50 -8.63
N MET A 575 -4.81 -16.44 -8.93
CA MET A 575 -4.61 -17.42 -10.02
C MET A 575 -4.36 -16.70 -11.36
N ARG A 576 -5.17 -15.68 -11.69
CA ARG A 576 -4.99 -14.89 -12.91
C ARG A 576 -3.64 -14.17 -13.00
N ALA A 577 -3.02 -13.80 -11.87
CA ALA A 577 -1.68 -13.21 -11.88
C ALA A 577 -0.58 -14.23 -12.21
N ILE A 578 -0.76 -15.49 -11.79
CA ILE A 578 0.08 -16.64 -12.16
C ILE A 578 -0.15 -17.00 -13.63
N ASP A 579 -1.42 -17.18 -14.05
CA ASP A 579 -1.82 -17.57 -15.41
C ASP A 579 -1.31 -16.60 -16.50
N LEU A 580 -1.19 -15.31 -16.15
CA LEU A 580 -0.69 -14.25 -17.04
C LEU A 580 0.85 -14.10 -17.02
N GLY A 581 1.57 -14.94 -16.27
CA GLY A 581 3.03 -14.91 -16.19
C GLY A 581 3.61 -13.63 -15.57
N LEU A 582 2.84 -12.94 -14.71
CA LEU A 582 3.25 -11.66 -14.11
C LEU A 582 4.21 -11.83 -12.92
N VAL A 583 4.26 -13.02 -12.32
CA VAL A 583 5.11 -13.35 -11.17
C VAL A 583 6.21 -14.33 -11.58
N GLY A 584 7.42 -14.09 -11.07
CA GLY A 584 8.51 -15.06 -11.16
C GLY A 584 8.32 -16.26 -10.23
N PRO A 585 9.27 -17.21 -10.19
CA PRO A 585 9.14 -18.47 -9.46
C PRO A 585 8.86 -18.32 -7.95
N VAL A 586 9.56 -17.42 -7.25
CA VAL A 586 9.35 -17.08 -5.83
C VAL A 586 7.98 -16.43 -5.67
N GLY A 587 7.61 -15.52 -6.57
CA GLY A 587 6.28 -14.92 -6.62
C GLY A 587 5.14 -15.94 -6.81
N GLN A 588 5.38 -17.03 -7.56
CA GLN A 588 4.42 -18.11 -7.77
C GLN A 588 4.26 -18.98 -6.52
N GLY A 589 5.34 -19.31 -5.79
CA GLY A 589 5.27 -19.97 -4.49
C GLY A 589 4.47 -19.13 -3.48
N LEU A 590 4.86 -17.86 -3.32
CA LEU A 590 4.19 -16.88 -2.46
C LEU A 590 2.70 -16.70 -2.76
N LEU A 591 2.30 -16.63 -4.03
CA LEU A 591 0.88 -16.56 -4.40
C LEU A 591 0.14 -17.89 -4.19
N SER A 592 0.80 -19.04 -4.37
CA SER A 592 0.21 -20.36 -4.13
C SER A 592 -0.10 -20.59 -2.64
N ASP A 593 0.85 -20.26 -1.75
CA ASP A 593 0.61 -20.23 -0.29
C ASP A 593 -0.53 -19.27 0.06
N ARG A 594 -0.59 -18.09 -0.58
CA ARG A 594 -1.70 -17.16 -0.35
C ARG A 594 -3.06 -17.70 -0.81
N ILE A 595 -3.12 -18.45 -1.91
CA ILE A 595 -4.37 -19.09 -2.36
C ILE A 595 -4.80 -20.19 -1.37
N SER A 596 -3.84 -20.98 -0.86
CA SER A 596 -4.09 -21.95 0.23
C SER A 596 -4.69 -21.28 1.47
N VAL A 597 -4.00 -20.28 2.02
CA VAL A 597 -4.45 -19.50 3.20
C VAL A 597 -5.81 -18.85 2.95
N CYS A 598 -6.06 -18.30 1.75
CA CYS A 598 -7.36 -17.76 1.39
C CYS A 598 -8.47 -18.81 1.51
N TYR A 599 -8.31 -20.00 0.91
CA TYR A 599 -9.31 -21.07 0.98
C TYR A 599 -9.49 -21.63 2.41
N ALA A 600 -8.40 -21.81 3.16
CA ALA A 600 -8.42 -22.27 4.55
C ALA A 600 -9.17 -21.29 5.47
N SER A 601 -9.08 -19.98 5.21
CA SER A 601 -9.65 -18.93 6.07
C SER A 601 -11.20 -18.84 6.06
N ARG A 602 -11.90 -19.51 5.14
CA ARG A 602 -13.34 -19.28 4.93
C ARG A 602 -14.22 -20.03 5.92
N ASN A 603 -14.79 -19.29 6.88
CA ASN A 603 -15.71 -19.79 7.91
C ASN A 603 -16.86 -20.67 7.35
N ALA A 604 -17.38 -21.54 8.23
CA ALA A 604 -18.47 -22.46 7.91
C ALA A 604 -19.71 -21.75 7.34
N ILE A 605 -20.35 -22.40 6.38
CA ILE A 605 -21.80 -22.24 6.17
C ILE A 605 -22.43 -23.49 6.79
N PRO A 606 -23.29 -23.38 7.81
CA PRO A 606 -23.94 -24.54 8.42
C PRO A 606 -24.64 -25.41 7.37
N GLY A 607 -24.44 -26.73 7.45
CA GLY A 607 -25.02 -27.71 6.52
C GLY A 607 -24.22 -28.00 5.24
N VAL A 608 -23.18 -27.23 4.92
CA VAL A 608 -22.33 -27.50 3.73
C VAL A 608 -21.16 -28.41 4.11
N ARG A 609 -20.98 -29.54 3.39
CA ARG A 609 -19.83 -30.45 3.58
C ARG A 609 -18.51 -29.70 3.40
N TRP A 610 -17.75 -29.58 4.50
CA TRP A 610 -16.55 -28.74 4.61
C TRP A 610 -15.38 -29.20 3.72
N GLY A 611 -15.28 -30.51 3.45
CA GLY A 611 -14.13 -31.15 2.79
C GLY A 611 -13.68 -30.51 1.48
N THR A 612 -14.59 -30.07 0.60
CA THR A 612 -14.23 -29.50 -0.72
C THR A 612 -13.38 -28.22 -0.63
N ARG A 613 -13.47 -27.46 0.47
CA ARG A 613 -12.68 -26.23 0.65
C ARG A 613 -11.30 -26.48 1.24
N ARG A 614 -11.21 -27.34 2.27
CA ARG A 614 -9.91 -27.81 2.79
C ARG A 614 -9.12 -28.59 1.74
N ARG A 615 -9.77 -29.44 0.93
CA ARG A 615 -9.12 -30.10 -0.22
C ARG A 615 -8.52 -29.11 -1.22
N LYS A 616 -9.19 -27.98 -1.50
CA LYS A 616 -8.61 -26.92 -2.33
C LYS A 616 -7.43 -26.22 -1.64
N ALA A 617 -7.54 -25.89 -0.36
CA ALA A 617 -6.44 -25.28 0.38
C ALA A 617 -5.19 -26.21 0.39
N GLY A 618 -5.36 -27.47 0.80
CA GLY A 618 -4.30 -28.47 0.80
C GLY A 618 -3.66 -28.67 -0.57
N MET A 619 -4.45 -28.69 -1.66
CA MET A 619 -3.93 -28.81 -3.03
C MET A 619 -3.02 -27.63 -3.42
N TRP A 620 -3.39 -26.40 -3.04
CA TRP A 620 -2.55 -25.21 -3.26
C TRP A 620 -1.32 -25.18 -2.35
N SER A 621 -1.40 -25.80 -1.17
CA SER A 621 -0.28 -25.99 -0.23
C SER A 621 0.73 -27.03 -0.75
N VAL A 622 0.25 -28.14 -1.33
CA VAL A 622 1.09 -29.13 -2.04
C VAL A 622 1.77 -28.50 -3.25
N LEU A 623 1.06 -27.69 -4.04
CA LEU A 623 1.66 -26.98 -5.17
C LEU A 623 2.72 -25.96 -4.72
N ALA A 624 2.48 -25.25 -3.62
CA ALA A 624 3.49 -24.36 -3.03
C ALA A 624 4.73 -25.15 -2.56
N ALA A 625 4.56 -26.32 -1.94
CA ALA A 625 5.69 -27.16 -1.53
C ALA A 625 6.55 -27.64 -2.72
N ASP A 626 5.93 -28.07 -3.83
CA ASP A 626 6.62 -28.41 -5.08
C ASP A 626 7.36 -27.20 -5.69
N LEU A 627 6.73 -26.01 -5.70
CA LEU A 627 7.37 -24.77 -6.14
C LEU A 627 8.57 -24.37 -5.26
N TRP A 628 8.45 -24.50 -3.93
CA TRP A 628 9.54 -24.21 -3.00
C TRP A 628 10.70 -25.20 -3.13
N LEU A 629 10.41 -26.49 -3.30
CA LEU A 629 11.45 -27.51 -3.51
C LEU A 629 12.26 -27.22 -4.78
N ARG A 630 11.59 -26.90 -5.90
CA ARG A 630 12.23 -26.50 -7.17
C ARG A 630 13.10 -25.24 -7.09
N LEU A 631 12.99 -24.47 -5.99
CA LEU A 631 13.81 -23.28 -5.71
C LEU A 631 14.99 -23.58 -4.78
N GLY A 632 15.20 -24.83 -4.38
CA GLY A 632 16.19 -25.21 -3.37
C GLY A 632 15.82 -24.71 -1.97
N MET A 633 14.52 -24.65 -1.66
CA MET A 633 13.98 -24.15 -0.40
C MET A 633 13.27 -25.23 0.42
N PRO A 634 13.95 -26.33 0.80
CA PRO A 634 13.31 -27.47 1.46
C PRO A 634 12.66 -27.10 2.80
N ALA A 635 13.15 -26.05 3.50
CA ALA A 635 12.54 -25.57 4.74
C ALA A 635 11.15 -24.94 4.53
N LEU A 636 10.94 -24.21 3.43
CA LEU A 636 9.60 -23.71 3.07
C LEU A 636 8.74 -24.82 2.48
N ALA A 637 9.34 -25.73 1.71
CA ALA A 637 8.62 -26.88 1.16
C ALA A 637 8.06 -27.80 2.28
N SER A 638 8.83 -28.07 3.34
CA SER A 638 8.35 -28.80 4.53
C SER A 638 7.17 -28.09 5.18
N ALA A 639 7.25 -26.76 5.37
CA ALA A 639 6.19 -25.99 5.99
C ALA A 639 4.87 -26.00 5.19
N SER A 640 4.94 -25.80 3.87
CA SER A 640 3.76 -25.86 3.00
C SER A 640 3.20 -27.30 2.87
N LEU A 641 4.03 -28.33 3.05
CA LEU A 641 3.62 -29.73 3.10
C LEU A 641 2.97 -30.11 4.44
N GLU A 642 3.52 -29.66 5.58
CA GLU A 642 2.93 -29.84 6.92
C GLU A 642 1.54 -29.17 7.02
N GLU A 643 1.38 -27.96 6.47
CA GLU A 643 0.08 -27.30 6.33
C GLU A 643 -0.86 -28.08 5.38
N ALA A 644 -0.34 -28.70 4.32
CA ALA A 644 -1.14 -29.57 3.46
C ALA A 644 -1.66 -30.80 4.22
N GLU A 645 -0.79 -31.50 4.95
CA GLU A 645 -1.16 -32.66 5.77
C GLU A 645 -2.20 -32.27 6.83
N ARG A 646 -2.00 -31.14 7.51
CA ARG A 646 -2.96 -30.60 8.50
C ARG A 646 -4.32 -30.29 7.86
N LEU A 647 -4.34 -29.72 6.65
CA LEU A 647 -5.56 -29.41 5.91
C LEU A 647 -6.26 -30.66 5.35
N TYR A 648 -5.53 -31.74 5.05
CA TYR A 648 -6.09 -33.00 4.56
C TYR A 648 -6.51 -33.98 5.67
N ALA A 649 -5.81 -34.05 6.81
CA ALA A 649 -6.18 -34.89 7.95
C ALA A 649 -7.63 -34.64 8.38
N ASP A 650 -7.95 -33.36 8.60
CA ASP A 650 -9.26 -32.72 8.78
C ASP A 650 -10.36 -33.08 7.74
N VAL A 651 -10.04 -33.89 6.72
CA VAL A 651 -10.92 -34.34 5.62
C VAL A 651 -10.78 -35.83 5.29
N LEU A 652 -9.69 -36.48 5.74
CA LEU A 652 -9.41 -37.90 5.54
C LEU A 652 -9.93 -38.79 6.69
N GLU A 653 -10.26 -38.22 7.86
CA GLU A 653 -10.89 -38.91 9.00
C GLU A 653 -12.17 -39.71 8.67
N GLY A 654 -12.77 -39.54 7.49
CA GLY A 654 -13.94 -40.31 7.04
C GLY A 654 -13.64 -41.58 6.23
N ASP A 655 -12.53 -41.63 5.48
CA ASP A 655 -12.26 -42.69 4.48
C ASP A 655 -10.78 -43.12 4.40
N GLY A 656 -9.85 -42.42 5.06
CA GLY A 656 -8.41 -42.73 5.13
C GLY A 656 -7.61 -42.60 3.83
N VAL A 657 -8.26 -42.53 2.66
CA VAL A 657 -7.63 -42.60 1.34
C VAL A 657 -8.02 -41.40 0.47
N PHE A 658 -7.06 -40.82 -0.24
CA PHE A 658 -7.37 -39.81 -1.27
C PHE A 658 -8.09 -40.48 -2.46
N LEU A 659 -9.18 -39.88 -2.93
CA LEU A 659 -10.02 -40.38 -4.04
C LEU A 659 -9.31 -40.52 -5.40
N MET A 660 -8.02 -40.18 -5.50
CA MET A 660 -7.19 -40.28 -6.71
C MET A 660 -5.82 -40.88 -6.31
N PRO A 661 -5.52 -42.16 -6.64
CA PRO A 661 -4.27 -42.80 -6.26
C PRO A 661 -3.02 -42.07 -6.78
N ASP A 662 -3.07 -41.52 -7.99
CA ASP A 662 -1.94 -40.77 -8.59
C ASP A 662 -1.51 -39.59 -7.70
N MET A 663 -2.48 -38.89 -7.08
CA MET A 663 -2.23 -37.76 -6.19
C MET A 663 -1.63 -38.21 -4.85
N GLN A 664 -1.97 -39.40 -4.35
CA GLN A 664 -1.28 -40.00 -3.20
C GLN A 664 0.20 -40.24 -3.56
N THR A 665 0.48 -40.91 -4.69
CA THR A 665 1.87 -41.18 -5.11
C THR A 665 2.68 -39.89 -5.36
N PHE A 666 2.04 -38.82 -5.86
CA PHE A 666 2.69 -37.52 -5.99
C PHE A 666 3.05 -36.91 -4.63
N ILE A 667 2.12 -36.94 -3.67
CA ILE A 667 2.36 -36.42 -2.31
C ILE A 667 3.45 -37.23 -1.58
N ASP A 668 3.46 -38.56 -1.71
CA ASP A 668 4.48 -39.41 -1.10
C ASP A 668 5.87 -39.20 -1.71
N ASN A 669 5.96 -39.07 -3.04
CA ASN A 669 7.21 -38.73 -3.74
C ASN A 669 7.72 -37.33 -3.33
N LEU A 670 6.82 -36.34 -3.26
CA LEU A 670 7.15 -34.99 -2.80
C LEU A 670 7.62 -35.00 -1.33
N ARG A 671 6.96 -35.75 -0.45
CA ARG A 671 7.36 -35.94 0.95
C ARG A 671 8.76 -36.51 1.07
N HIS A 672 9.10 -37.52 0.27
CA HIS A 672 10.43 -38.10 0.25
C HIS A 672 11.48 -37.09 -0.23
N ALA A 673 11.24 -36.42 -1.36
CA ALA A 673 12.17 -35.43 -1.90
C ALA A 673 12.40 -34.23 -0.97
N VAL A 674 11.33 -33.68 -0.37
CA VAL A 674 11.42 -32.62 0.66
C VAL A 674 12.24 -33.09 1.87
N LYS A 675 12.02 -34.33 2.35
CA LYS A 675 12.77 -34.88 3.49
C LYS A 675 14.27 -35.01 3.17
N VAL A 676 14.62 -35.51 1.99
CA VAL A 676 16.00 -35.68 1.53
C VAL A 676 16.73 -34.33 1.47
N GLU A 677 16.20 -33.37 0.71
CA GLU A 677 16.81 -32.03 0.60
C GLU A 677 16.87 -31.29 1.95
N TYR A 678 15.90 -31.48 2.85
CA TYR A 678 15.89 -30.86 4.19
C TYR A 678 16.96 -31.43 5.12
N LEU A 679 17.31 -32.72 4.98
CA LEU A 679 18.39 -33.36 5.73
C LEU A 679 19.76 -32.96 5.17
N GLU A 680 19.90 -32.95 3.85
CA GLU A 680 21.13 -32.50 3.16
C GLU A 680 21.44 -31.04 3.45
N ALA A 681 20.43 -30.15 3.43
CA ALA A 681 20.57 -28.74 3.82
C ALA A 681 20.94 -28.53 5.30
N ARG A 682 20.88 -29.59 6.13
CA ARG A 682 21.33 -29.62 7.53
C ARG A 682 22.67 -30.34 7.73
N GLY A 683 23.32 -30.78 6.65
CA GLY A 683 24.58 -31.54 6.71
C GLY A 683 24.42 -32.96 7.28
N LEU A 684 23.23 -33.55 7.17
CA LEU A 684 22.98 -34.94 7.53
C LEU A 684 23.04 -35.79 6.27
N ASP A 685 23.83 -36.87 6.32
CA ASP A 685 24.05 -37.76 5.18
C ASP A 685 22.79 -38.62 4.92
N THR A 686 22.24 -38.52 3.71
CA THR A 686 20.99 -39.16 3.28
C THR A 686 21.19 -40.52 2.63
N SER A 687 22.45 -40.96 2.45
CA SER A 687 22.83 -42.13 1.64
C SER A 687 22.23 -43.47 2.07
N ASP A 688 21.78 -43.60 3.32
CA ASP A 688 21.19 -44.83 3.87
C ASP A 688 19.64 -44.90 3.76
N GLU A 689 18.94 -43.81 3.39
CA GLU A 689 17.46 -43.80 3.35
C GLU A 689 16.84 -44.20 1.99
N THR A 690 17.65 -44.55 0.98
CA THR A 690 17.14 -45.13 -0.28
C THR A 690 16.73 -46.60 -0.10
N ILE A 691 15.73 -46.86 0.75
CA ILE A 691 15.17 -48.19 0.92
C ILE A 691 14.38 -48.57 -0.34
N ILE A 692 14.87 -49.62 -0.99
CA ILE A 692 14.37 -50.18 -2.25
C ILE A 692 12.89 -50.57 -2.12
N ALA A 693 12.09 -50.23 -3.13
CA ALA A 693 10.76 -50.81 -3.33
C ALA A 693 10.91 -52.28 -3.76
N ASP A 694 11.00 -53.18 -2.78
CA ASP A 694 11.45 -54.56 -2.98
C ASP A 694 10.39 -55.48 -3.62
N PRO A 695 10.61 -56.02 -4.83
CA PRO A 695 9.62 -56.81 -5.55
C PRO A 695 9.65 -58.30 -5.15
N LEU A 696 9.20 -58.61 -3.93
CA LEU A 696 8.85 -59.96 -3.45
C LEU A 696 9.87 -61.06 -3.85
N GLY A 697 11.12 -60.91 -3.38
CA GLY A 697 12.14 -61.93 -3.53
C GLY A 697 11.71 -63.29 -2.96
N THR A 698 11.78 -64.34 -3.76
CA THR A 698 11.45 -65.72 -3.34
C THR A 698 12.66 -66.38 -2.68
N GLU A 699 12.47 -67.11 -1.58
CA GLU A 699 13.56 -67.74 -0.83
C GLU A 699 14.22 -68.90 -1.59
N GLU A 700 15.33 -68.65 -2.29
CA GLU A 700 16.22 -69.73 -2.74
C GLU A 700 17.07 -70.27 -1.59
N THR A 701 16.55 -71.30 -0.90
CA THR A 701 17.35 -72.13 0.01
C THR A 701 18.09 -73.21 -0.78
N SER A 702 19.38 -73.41 -0.48
CA SER A 702 20.29 -74.22 -1.29
C SER A 702 20.70 -75.52 -0.61
N GLU A 703 20.25 -76.66 -1.16
CA GLU A 703 20.83 -77.97 -0.86
C GLU A 703 21.08 -78.77 -2.15
N GLN A 704 22.19 -79.51 -2.19
CA GLN A 704 22.53 -80.43 -3.27
C GLN A 704 22.31 -81.87 -2.80
N LEU A 705 21.66 -82.72 -3.62
CA LEU A 705 22.20 -84.05 -3.99
C LEU A 705 21.30 -84.88 -4.95
N ASP A 706 21.96 -85.37 -6.02
CA ASP A 706 21.82 -86.69 -6.65
C ASP A 706 20.47 -87.29 -7.17
N LYS A 707 20.42 -87.39 -8.52
CA LYS A 707 20.14 -88.60 -9.32
C LYS A 707 18.71 -89.20 -9.45
N ARG A 708 18.36 -89.43 -10.74
CA ARG A 708 17.44 -90.45 -11.36
C ARG A 708 15.98 -90.07 -11.72
N MET A 709 15.80 -89.81 -13.02
CA MET A 709 14.89 -90.50 -13.97
C MET A 709 13.40 -90.76 -13.66
N ASN A 710 12.59 -90.48 -14.71
CA ASN A 710 11.34 -91.14 -15.17
C ASN A 710 9.94 -90.63 -14.74
N ARG A 711 9.26 -90.08 -15.77
CA ARG A 711 7.90 -90.43 -16.27
C ARG A 711 6.62 -90.07 -15.48
N ARG A 712 5.79 -89.31 -16.21
CA ARG A 712 4.33 -89.49 -16.47
C ARG A 712 3.32 -89.46 -15.30
N SER A 713 2.54 -88.37 -15.32
CA SER A 713 1.08 -88.35 -15.59
C SER A 713 0.16 -89.44 -15.04
N LEU A 714 -0.91 -89.01 -14.33
CA LEU A 714 -2.34 -89.42 -14.41
C LEU A 714 -3.13 -88.49 -13.45
N ILE A 715 -4.12 -87.70 -13.89
CA ILE A 715 -5.57 -88.00 -13.99
C ILE A 715 -6.20 -88.56 -12.69
N ALA A 716 -7.00 -87.74 -11.99
CA ALA A 716 -8.18 -88.17 -11.21
C ALA A 716 -9.10 -86.99 -10.79
N SER A 717 -10.33 -87.01 -11.32
CA SER A 717 -11.58 -86.51 -10.71
C SER A 717 -12.60 -87.68 -10.86
N PRO A 718 -13.90 -87.62 -10.48
CA PRO A 718 -14.71 -86.54 -9.86
C PRO A 718 -15.67 -87.04 -8.74
N LEU A 719 -16.73 -86.27 -8.43
CA LEU A 719 -17.98 -86.61 -7.70
C LEU A 719 -17.85 -86.77 -6.16
N ASP A 720 -18.85 -86.42 -5.32
CA ASP A 720 -20.19 -85.78 -5.53
C ASP A 720 -20.41 -84.64 -4.48
N SER A 721 -21.54 -84.22 -3.88
CA SER A 721 -22.92 -84.75 -3.64
C SER A 721 -23.96 -83.62 -3.44
N ALA A 722 -25.26 -83.97 -3.30
CA ALA A 722 -26.36 -83.09 -2.83
C ALA A 722 -26.25 -82.70 -1.33
N GLY A 723 -27.04 -81.80 -0.70
CA GLY A 723 -28.25 -81.00 -1.04
C GLY A 723 -28.76 -80.30 0.27
N LEU A 724 -29.88 -79.58 0.44
CA LEU A 724 -31.12 -79.31 -0.31
C LEU A 724 -31.84 -78.04 0.24
N ILE A 725 -32.63 -77.33 -0.59
CA ILE A 725 -33.89 -76.57 -0.26
C ILE A 725 -33.82 -75.30 0.66
N ALA A 726 -34.76 -74.34 0.63
CA ALA A 726 -35.19 -73.38 -0.44
C ALA A 726 -36.48 -72.60 -0.03
N ALA A 727 -36.50 -71.27 -0.24
CA ALA A 727 -37.69 -70.38 -0.46
C ALA A 727 -37.17 -68.98 -0.89
N GLN A 728 -37.66 -68.20 -1.88
CA GLN A 728 -38.98 -67.93 -2.51
C GLN A 728 -39.94 -67.04 -1.68
N VAL A 729 -40.65 -66.04 -2.24
CA VAL A 729 -40.55 -65.29 -3.53
C VAL A 729 -41.46 -64.02 -3.49
N THR A 730 -41.16 -62.99 -4.30
CA THR A 730 -42.02 -61.91 -4.94
C THR A 730 -41.19 -60.60 -5.11
N ARG A 731 -41.10 -59.83 -6.23
CA ARG A 731 -41.83 -59.64 -7.52
C ARG A 731 -43.23 -59.01 -7.38
N ASP A 732 -43.67 -58.00 -8.14
CA ASP A 732 -43.13 -57.19 -9.27
C ASP A 732 -43.33 -55.66 -8.94
N ASP A 733 -43.27 -54.60 -9.77
CA ASP A 733 -43.74 -54.40 -11.17
C ASP A 733 -43.19 -53.10 -11.81
N ASP A 734 -43.32 -52.98 -13.14
CA ASP A 734 -42.79 -51.89 -13.99
C ASP A 734 -43.82 -50.77 -14.30
N ASN A 735 -43.35 -49.51 -14.46
CA ASN A 735 -43.60 -48.70 -15.67
C ASN A 735 -42.92 -47.30 -15.68
N PRO A 736 -42.54 -46.76 -16.87
CA PRO A 736 -42.15 -45.36 -17.07
C PRO A 736 -43.25 -44.51 -17.75
N ALA A 737 -43.19 -43.18 -17.62
CA ALA A 737 -43.91 -42.22 -18.47
C ALA A 737 -43.24 -40.82 -18.42
N ASP A 738 -43.50 -40.00 -19.44
CA ASP A 738 -42.94 -38.66 -19.64
C ASP A 738 -43.48 -37.60 -18.66
N ASP A 739 -42.76 -36.47 -18.54
CA ASP A 739 -43.33 -35.16 -18.93
C ASP A 739 -42.22 -34.11 -19.17
N ASP A 740 -42.24 -33.50 -20.36
CA ASP A 740 -41.49 -32.28 -20.69
C ASP A 740 -42.26 -31.06 -20.17
N PHE A 741 -41.60 -30.01 -19.68
CA PHE A 741 -42.05 -28.64 -19.98
C PHE A 741 -40.96 -27.56 -19.77
N GLU A 742 -40.98 -26.54 -20.64
CA GLU A 742 -40.07 -25.40 -20.62
C GLU A 742 -40.43 -24.27 -19.62
N ARG A 743 -39.43 -23.41 -19.35
CA ARG A 743 -39.53 -21.94 -19.15
C ARG A 743 -40.32 -21.38 -17.95
N ALA A 744 -39.56 -20.78 -17.02
CA ALA A 744 -39.75 -19.39 -16.59
C ALA A 744 -38.39 -18.73 -16.34
#